data_AF-A0A2A4HSJ8-F1
#
_entry.id   AF-A0A2A4HSJ8-F1
#
_cell.length_a   1.000
_cell.length_b   1.000
_cell.length_c   1.000
_cell.angle_alpha   90.00
_cell.angle_beta   90.00
_cell.angle_gamma   90.00
#
_symmetry.space_group_name_H-M   'P 1'
#
loop_
_entity.id
_entity.type
_entity.pdbx_description
1 polymer ?
#
loop_
_entity_poly.entity_id
_entity_poly.type
_entity_poly.pdbx_seq_one_letter_code
_entity_poly.pdbx_strand_id
1 'polypeptide(L)'
;MVGYLNCRHVTQLEHAAARGELSRPKFFDPALEALWERGKQHELAYVDHLRAQGLSCVVVEGVDVSDEAVAQTIAAMRAGVDVIVQGALRGGSWAGRADILQRVDTPSDLGDWSYEAADTKLARETKGGTVLQLCLYSELIGEVQGTMPIFASVIPPWTDFAPERYRLADFAAYHRQVKQGLLGAIGTDKPAQTYPEPTSNCDICNWSTRCDKQRRDDDHLCLVAGISSMQIAELKDHDITTATALAELPLPLPWKPERGSKESLTRVREQARIQLESRASGELRYELLAPVAGFGLNCLPEPCEGDVFLDFEGDSFVGQHGLEYLLGFHFREKGEPQYRGLWALDRAGEKAAFETFIDFVLERKKVFPQLHVYHYGGYEPGALKRLMGRYGTREDELDSLLRGLVFVDLLSVVRHSLRAGVESYSIKKLEPLYGYVRDASLPDANLALNRLQVNLELNDAAGILPEDKQTVEAYNRDDCVSTEALRDWLEAERAKLLSRGLEVTRPEPGESGPSEGLSEWLERIMPLIEQLTADVPVDPQERSAEQHARWLLANLLEWHRREEKATWWEYFRLSDLSADELIDERAGLAGLTFLETVGGTAKCPIDRYSFPVQEADIRAGKGLRVWIGVEKGPR
;
A
#
# COMPACT_ATOMS: atom_id res chain seq x y z
N MET A 1 2.85 -15.40 18.57
CA MET A 1 1.48 -14.82 18.55
C MET A 1 1.22 -13.99 17.29
N VAL A 2 2.04 -12.98 16.97
CA VAL A 2 1.87 -12.16 15.76
C VAL A 2 1.82 -13.02 14.48
N GLY A 3 2.73 -13.98 14.35
CA GLY A 3 2.70 -14.93 13.23
C GLY A 3 1.38 -15.70 13.09
N TYR A 4 0.71 -16.04 14.20
CA TYR A 4 -0.59 -16.74 14.18
C TYR A 4 -1.73 -15.88 13.63
N LEU A 5 -1.69 -14.58 13.89
CA LEU A 5 -2.65 -13.63 13.33
C LEU A 5 -2.41 -13.38 11.85
N ASN A 6 -1.15 -13.18 11.49
CA ASN A 6 -0.77 -12.88 10.12
C ASN A 6 -0.99 -14.10 9.20
N CYS A 7 -0.68 -15.30 9.68
CA CYS A 7 -0.81 -16.53 8.91
C CYS A 7 -0.91 -17.76 9.83
N ARG A 8 -2.09 -18.42 9.88
CA ARG A 8 -2.24 -19.66 10.66
C ARG A 8 -1.30 -20.77 10.18
N HIS A 9 -0.99 -20.80 8.88
CA HIS A 9 -0.10 -21.80 8.31
C HIS A 9 1.34 -21.64 8.81
N VAL A 10 1.85 -20.41 8.94
CA VAL A 10 3.22 -20.20 9.46
C VAL A 10 3.36 -20.71 10.89
N THR A 11 2.28 -20.64 11.70
CA THR A 11 2.28 -21.20 13.06
C THR A 11 2.48 -22.71 13.05
N GLN A 12 1.85 -23.42 12.12
CA GLN A 12 2.01 -24.87 12.00
C GLN A 12 3.41 -25.25 11.48
N LEU A 13 3.94 -24.49 10.52
CA LEU A 13 5.30 -24.69 10.02
C LEU A 13 6.36 -24.44 11.12
N GLU A 14 6.22 -23.36 11.88
CA GLU A 14 7.10 -23.05 13.01
C GLU A 14 6.99 -24.11 14.12
N HIS A 15 5.79 -24.61 14.41
CA HIS A 15 5.59 -25.68 15.39
C HIS A 15 6.22 -27.01 14.94
N ALA A 16 6.05 -27.39 13.67
CA ALA A 16 6.71 -28.56 13.09
C ALA A 16 8.24 -28.41 13.10
N ALA A 17 8.76 -27.21 12.81
CA ALA A 17 10.18 -26.92 12.90
C ALA A 17 10.71 -27.02 14.33
N ALA A 18 9.97 -26.50 15.32
CA ALA A 18 10.32 -26.59 16.73
C ALA A 18 10.35 -28.05 17.24
N ARG A 19 9.54 -28.94 16.66
CA ARG A 19 9.55 -30.39 16.93
C ARG A 19 10.60 -31.17 16.14
N GLY A 20 11.37 -30.50 15.27
CA GLY A 20 12.39 -31.13 14.44
C GLY A 20 11.85 -31.90 13.23
N GLU A 21 10.56 -31.75 12.91
CA GLU A 21 9.93 -32.40 11.75
C GLU A 21 10.25 -31.67 10.44
N LEU A 22 10.50 -30.36 10.53
CA LEU A 22 10.91 -29.50 9.42
C LEU A 22 12.18 -28.73 9.78
N SER A 23 13.00 -28.42 8.78
CA SER A 23 14.10 -27.48 8.93
C SER A 23 13.63 -26.08 8.55
N ARG A 24 13.93 -25.08 9.40
CA ARG A 24 13.71 -23.66 9.04
C ARG A 24 14.52 -23.31 7.80
N PRO A 25 13.90 -22.74 6.75
CA PRO A 25 14.63 -22.26 5.59
C PRO A 25 15.62 -21.17 6.01
N LYS A 26 16.79 -21.15 5.35
CA LYS A 26 17.66 -19.98 5.38
C LYS A 26 17.16 -19.02 4.31
N PHE A 27 16.60 -17.91 4.74
CA PHE A 27 16.15 -16.83 3.87
C PHE A 27 17.09 -15.66 4.08
N PHE A 28 17.69 -15.18 3.00
CA PHE A 28 18.51 -13.98 3.00
C PHE A 28 17.86 -12.99 2.04
N ASP A 29 17.41 -11.87 2.59
CA ASP A 29 16.86 -10.76 1.86
C ASP A 29 17.55 -9.48 2.36
N PRO A 30 18.37 -8.82 1.53
CA PRO A 30 19.02 -7.57 1.89
C PRO A 30 18.05 -6.49 2.41
N ALA A 31 16.81 -6.45 1.89
CA ALA A 31 15.80 -5.50 2.35
C ALA A 31 15.35 -5.79 3.79
N LEU A 32 15.25 -7.07 4.15
CA LEU A 32 14.89 -7.51 5.48
C LEU A 32 16.04 -7.31 6.48
N GLU A 33 17.28 -7.56 6.06
CA GLU A 33 18.48 -7.28 6.88
C GLU A 33 18.58 -5.77 7.18
N ALA A 34 18.39 -4.94 6.16
CA ALA A 34 18.29 -3.51 6.32
C ALA A 34 17.17 -3.10 7.30
N LEU A 35 16.02 -3.77 7.26
CA LEU A 35 14.91 -3.49 8.18
C LEU A 35 15.28 -3.83 9.64
N TRP A 36 16.03 -4.90 9.86
CA TRP A 36 16.52 -5.26 11.19
C TRP A 36 17.56 -4.28 11.72
N GLU A 37 18.52 -3.89 10.90
CA GLU A 37 19.55 -2.92 11.31
C GLU A 37 18.92 -1.55 11.61
N ARG A 38 17.98 -1.09 10.78
CA ARG A 38 17.16 0.11 11.07
C ARG A 38 16.48 0.05 12.43
N GLY A 39 15.83 -1.08 12.73
CA GLY A 39 15.10 -1.27 13.99
C GLY A 39 16.04 -1.15 15.19
N LYS A 40 17.22 -1.77 15.08
CA LYS A 40 18.26 -1.72 16.10
C LYS A 40 18.83 -0.31 16.31
N GLN A 41 19.01 0.45 15.24
CA GLN A 41 19.51 1.83 15.34
C GLN A 41 18.49 2.77 15.99
N HIS A 42 17.21 2.64 15.64
CA HIS A 42 16.14 3.40 16.29
C HIS A 42 16.02 3.06 17.78
N GLU A 43 16.13 1.78 18.13
CA GLU A 43 16.20 1.35 19.54
C GLU A 43 17.38 1.98 20.27
N LEU A 44 18.57 1.93 19.69
CA LEU A 44 19.77 2.52 20.28
C LEU A 44 19.62 4.03 20.47
N ALA A 45 19.11 4.74 19.47
CA ALA A 45 18.88 6.18 19.52
C ALA A 45 17.88 6.56 20.63
N TYR A 46 16.83 5.75 20.82
CA TYR A 46 15.87 5.95 21.91
C TYR A 46 16.51 5.70 23.28
N VAL A 47 17.33 4.66 23.42
CA VAL A 47 18.08 4.39 24.66
C VAL A 47 19.03 5.54 24.99
N ASP A 48 19.75 6.07 24.00
CA ASP A 48 20.64 7.22 24.20
C ASP A 48 19.88 8.48 24.57
N HIS A 49 18.69 8.68 24.00
CA HIS A 49 17.77 9.75 24.42
C HIS A 49 17.37 9.61 25.89
N LEU A 50 17.02 8.42 26.36
CA LEU A 50 16.67 8.18 27.77
C LEU A 50 17.87 8.40 28.70
N ARG A 51 19.09 7.98 28.31
CA ARG A 51 20.32 8.27 29.05
C ARG A 51 20.60 9.76 29.15
N ALA A 52 20.36 10.52 28.07
CA ALA A 52 20.54 11.97 28.04
C ALA A 52 19.57 12.70 28.98
N GLN A 53 18.40 12.10 29.29
CA GLN A 53 17.48 12.59 30.31
C GLN A 53 17.94 12.28 31.76
N GLY A 54 19.08 11.61 31.93
CA GLY A 54 19.64 11.24 33.23
C GLY A 54 19.10 9.93 33.80
N LEU A 55 18.38 9.13 33.01
CA LEU A 55 17.83 7.85 33.46
C LEU A 55 18.89 6.75 33.49
N SER A 56 18.89 5.95 34.55
CA SER A 56 19.74 4.77 34.66
C SER A 56 19.25 3.67 33.70
N CYS A 57 20.16 3.17 32.86
CA CYS A 57 19.85 2.17 31.84
C CYS A 57 20.69 0.91 32.04
N VAL A 58 20.06 -0.27 32.06
CA VAL A 58 20.73 -1.58 32.08
C VAL A 58 20.35 -2.36 30.84
N VAL A 59 21.33 -2.88 30.10
CA VAL A 59 21.11 -3.74 28.94
C VAL A 59 21.22 -5.20 29.39
N VAL A 60 20.23 -6.02 29.03
CA VAL A 60 20.28 -7.46 29.21
C VAL A 60 20.86 -8.07 27.95
N GLU A 61 22.06 -8.65 28.03
CA GLU A 61 22.81 -9.14 26.87
C GLU A 61 22.24 -10.43 26.26
N GLY A 62 22.57 -10.67 24.99
CA GLY A 62 22.18 -11.88 24.24
C GLY A 62 21.04 -11.65 23.24
N VAL A 63 20.49 -12.73 22.68
CA VAL A 63 19.30 -12.70 21.80
C VAL A 63 18.21 -13.70 22.23
N ASP A 64 18.59 -14.72 22.99
CA ASP A 64 17.67 -15.74 23.48
C ASP A 64 17.08 -15.39 24.85
N VAL A 65 15.83 -15.79 25.08
CA VAL A 65 15.19 -15.71 26.40
C VAL A 65 15.70 -16.86 27.27
N SER A 66 16.96 -16.80 27.71
CA SER A 66 17.59 -17.78 28.60
C SER A 66 17.20 -17.55 30.07
N ASP A 67 17.41 -18.56 30.93
CA ASP A 67 17.14 -18.44 32.37
C ASP A 67 17.97 -17.33 33.02
N GLU A 68 19.22 -17.18 32.56
CA GLU A 68 20.14 -16.12 32.99
C GLU A 68 19.63 -14.73 32.60
N ALA A 69 19.20 -14.55 31.35
CA ALA A 69 18.66 -13.27 30.88
C ALA A 69 17.38 -12.86 31.63
N VAL A 70 16.51 -13.84 31.91
CA VAL A 70 15.29 -13.61 32.72
C VAL A 70 15.66 -13.21 34.15
N ALA A 71 16.64 -13.90 34.77
CA ALA A 71 17.11 -13.58 36.11
C ALA A 71 17.71 -12.16 36.19
N GLN A 72 18.50 -11.77 35.19
CA GLN A 72 19.07 -10.43 35.07
C GLN A 72 17.99 -9.35 34.95
N THR A 73 16.97 -9.60 34.13
CA THR A 73 15.83 -8.68 33.97
C THR A 73 15.09 -8.49 35.30
N ILE A 74 14.75 -9.58 36.00
CA ILE A 74 14.08 -9.53 37.31
C ILE A 74 14.94 -8.83 38.37
N ALA A 75 16.25 -9.07 38.37
CA ALA A 75 17.17 -8.41 39.29
C ALA A 75 17.21 -6.89 39.06
N ALA A 76 17.25 -6.45 37.81
CA ALA A 76 17.19 -5.03 37.46
C ALA A 76 15.85 -4.39 37.85
N MET A 77 14.72 -5.10 37.66
CA MET A 77 13.39 -4.65 38.09
C MET A 77 13.31 -4.46 39.62
N ARG A 78 13.86 -5.41 40.39
CA ARG A 78 13.93 -5.33 41.87
C ARG A 78 14.88 -4.26 42.38
N ALA A 79 15.92 -3.94 41.61
CA ALA A 79 16.84 -2.85 41.92
C ALA A 79 16.24 -1.46 41.61
N GLY A 80 15.11 -1.41 40.91
CA GLY A 80 14.45 -0.16 40.56
C GLY A 80 15.22 0.64 39.49
N VAL A 81 15.92 -0.02 38.57
CA VAL A 81 16.57 0.64 37.42
C VAL A 81 15.52 1.40 36.60
N ASP A 82 15.80 2.63 36.16
CA ASP A 82 14.81 3.45 35.45
C ASP A 82 14.40 2.82 34.11
N VAL A 83 15.37 2.26 33.37
CA VAL A 83 15.20 1.68 32.04
C VAL A 83 15.95 0.36 31.93
N ILE A 84 15.25 -0.71 31.54
CA ILE A 84 15.84 -2.01 31.24
C ILE A 84 15.69 -2.26 29.74
N VAL A 85 16.80 -2.36 29.05
CA VAL A 85 16.87 -2.55 27.60
C VAL A 85 16.97 -4.04 27.29
N GLN A 86 16.21 -4.50 26.30
CA GLN A 86 16.18 -5.88 25.84
C GLN A 86 15.78 -6.88 26.96
N GLY A 87 14.82 -6.48 27.80
CA GLY A 87 14.36 -7.23 28.96
C GLY A 87 13.72 -8.57 28.60
N ALA A 88 14.33 -9.66 29.07
CA ALA A 88 13.87 -11.03 28.85
C ALA A 88 12.84 -11.43 29.92
N LEU A 89 11.67 -11.87 29.48
CA LEU A 89 10.53 -12.20 30.33
C LEU A 89 10.04 -13.61 30.03
N ARG A 90 9.63 -14.35 31.07
CA ARG A 90 9.06 -15.69 30.93
C ARG A 90 8.00 -15.96 31.99
N GLY A 91 6.91 -16.60 31.58
CA GLY A 91 5.76 -16.93 32.42
C GLY A 91 4.95 -18.07 31.79
N GLY A 92 4.77 -19.17 32.54
CA GLY A 92 4.14 -20.39 32.02
C GLY A 92 4.79 -20.90 30.73
N SER A 93 3.99 -21.05 29.66
CA SER A 93 4.46 -21.46 28.32
C SER A 93 4.88 -20.29 27.43
N TRP A 94 4.97 -19.08 27.98
CA TRP A 94 5.24 -17.85 27.24
C TRP A 94 6.59 -17.28 27.60
N ALA A 95 7.28 -16.78 26.58
CA ALA A 95 8.53 -16.09 26.68
C ALA A 95 8.49 -14.90 25.72
N GLY A 96 9.16 -13.82 26.09
CA GLY A 96 9.22 -12.60 25.30
C GLY A 96 10.47 -11.81 25.65
N ARG A 97 10.89 -10.97 24.71
CA ARG A 97 11.94 -9.99 24.96
C ARG A 97 11.44 -8.63 24.55
N ALA A 98 11.24 -7.76 25.53
CA ALA A 98 10.79 -6.40 25.30
C ALA A 98 11.99 -5.52 24.96
N ASP A 99 11.85 -4.65 23.96
CA ASP A 99 12.89 -3.67 23.62
C ASP A 99 13.23 -2.83 24.85
N ILE A 100 12.21 -2.35 25.58
CA ILE A 100 12.36 -1.51 26.77
C ILE A 100 11.33 -1.89 27.85
N LEU A 101 11.78 -1.99 29.10
CA LEU A 101 10.94 -1.91 30.30
C LEU A 101 11.24 -0.60 31.01
N GLN A 102 10.23 0.23 31.20
CA GLN A 102 10.37 1.56 31.80
C GLN A 102 9.74 1.58 33.20
N ARG A 103 10.49 2.06 34.19
CA ARG A 103 10.00 2.22 35.56
C ARG A 103 8.93 3.33 35.61
N VAL A 104 7.86 3.07 36.35
CA VAL A 104 6.81 4.04 36.66
C VAL A 104 6.56 4.07 38.17
N ASP A 105 6.18 5.24 38.69
CA ASP A 105 5.95 5.49 40.13
C ASP A 105 4.57 4.97 40.57
N THR A 106 4.29 3.70 40.28
CA THR A 106 3.09 2.99 40.72
C THR A 106 3.52 1.81 41.60
N PRO A 107 3.10 1.74 42.87
CA PRO A 107 3.52 0.67 43.79
C PRO A 107 3.17 -0.74 43.30
N SER A 108 4.05 -1.69 43.62
CA SER A 108 3.92 -3.10 43.27
C SER A 108 4.67 -4.02 44.24
N ASP A 109 4.73 -5.32 43.97
CA ASP A 109 5.52 -6.26 44.78
C ASP A 109 7.04 -6.01 44.69
N LEU A 110 7.47 -5.11 43.79
CA LEU A 110 8.87 -4.66 43.67
C LEU A 110 9.22 -3.50 44.63
N GLY A 111 8.22 -2.78 45.16
CA GLY A 111 8.42 -1.57 45.97
C GLY A 111 7.44 -0.45 45.62
N ASP A 112 7.88 0.80 45.77
CA ASP A 112 7.08 2.00 45.43
C ASP A 112 6.95 2.26 43.91
N TRP A 113 7.45 1.34 43.08
CA TRP A 113 7.47 1.43 41.62
C TRP A 113 7.01 0.13 40.95
N SER A 114 6.76 0.21 39.65
CA SER A 114 6.47 -0.90 38.74
C SER A 114 7.07 -0.62 37.36
N TYR A 115 6.86 -1.51 36.39
CA TYR A 115 7.34 -1.37 35.02
C TYR A 115 6.20 -1.45 34.00
N GLU A 116 6.33 -0.65 32.93
CA GLU A 116 5.53 -0.75 31.72
C GLU A 116 6.45 -1.13 30.54
N ALA A 117 5.91 -1.85 29.55
CA ALA A 117 6.65 -2.20 28.34
C ALA A 117 6.60 -1.06 27.32
N ALA A 118 7.72 -0.78 26.68
CA ALA A 118 7.81 0.07 25.51
C ALA A 118 8.52 -0.68 24.36
N ASP A 119 7.94 -0.60 23.16
CA ASP A 119 8.45 -1.25 21.95
C ASP A 119 8.90 -0.18 20.96
N THR A 120 10.08 -0.34 20.38
CA THR A 120 10.54 0.56 19.32
C THR A 120 10.13 -0.04 17.98
N LYS A 121 9.55 0.79 17.10
CA LYS A 121 9.05 0.33 15.81
C LYS A 121 9.40 1.33 14.72
N LEU A 122 9.65 0.81 13.52
CA LEU A 122 9.89 1.62 12.32
C LEU A 122 8.60 2.02 11.59
N ALA A 123 7.51 1.30 11.85
CA ALA A 123 6.21 1.61 11.26
C ALA A 123 5.64 2.87 11.91
N ARG A 124 5.15 3.78 11.07
CA ARG A 124 4.50 5.04 11.50
C ARG A 124 3.17 4.81 12.18
N GLU A 125 2.39 3.87 11.64
CA GLU A 125 1.16 3.42 12.25
C GLU A 125 1.42 2.14 13.02
N THR A 126 1.04 2.16 14.30
CA THR A 126 1.15 0.98 15.14
C THR A 126 0.22 -0.11 14.62
N LYS A 127 0.82 -1.19 14.10
CA LYS A 127 0.10 -2.38 13.67
C LYS A 127 -0.53 -3.09 14.87
N GLY A 128 -1.73 -3.64 14.71
CA GLY A 128 -2.42 -4.37 15.78
C GLY A 128 -1.62 -5.55 16.35
N GLY A 129 -0.75 -6.18 15.54
CA GLY A 129 0.19 -7.20 16.00
C GLY A 129 1.16 -6.71 17.08
N THR A 130 1.66 -5.48 16.96
CA THR A 130 2.53 -4.83 17.96
C THR A 130 1.81 -4.64 19.28
N VAL A 131 0.58 -4.13 19.26
CA VAL A 131 -0.21 -3.92 20.49
C VAL A 131 -0.46 -5.24 21.21
N LEU A 132 -0.71 -6.31 20.47
CA LEU A 132 -0.88 -7.64 21.06
C LEU A 132 0.41 -8.21 21.65
N GLN A 133 1.56 -7.98 21.00
CA GLN A 133 2.86 -8.32 21.57
C GLN A 133 3.10 -7.57 22.89
N LEU A 134 2.80 -6.27 22.94
CA LEU A 134 2.85 -5.48 24.17
C LEU A 134 1.91 -6.02 25.25
N CYS A 135 0.69 -6.44 24.91
CA CYS A 135 -0.22 -7.09 25.87
C CYS A 135 0.40 -8.34 26.50
N LEU A 136 1.10 -9.16 25.71
CA LEU A 136 1.79 -10.35 26.21
C LEU A 136 2.95 -9.95 27.14
N TYR A 137 3.78 -8.98 26.75
CA TYR A 137 4.89 -8.51 27.59
C TYR A 137 4.39 -7.95 28.91
N SER A 138 3.33 -7.14 28.88
CA SER A 138 2.73 -6.60 30.10
C SER A 138 2.11 -7.66 31.00
N GLU A 139 1.58 -8.76 30.46
CA GLU A 139 1.12 -9.90 31.26
C GLU A 139 2.30 -10.56 31.99
N LEU A 140 3.41 -10.80 31.28
CA LEU A 140 4.63 -11.36 31.86
C LEU A 140 5.27 -10.44 32.91
N ILE A 141 5.26 -9.12 32.68
CA ILE A 141 5.69 -8.12 33.67
C ILE A 141 4.79 -8.19 34.90
N GLY A 142 3.47 -8.28 34.70
CA GLY A 142 2.49 -8.39 35.76
C GLY A 142 2.69 -9.60 36.67
N GLU A 143 3.13 -10.73 36.11
CA GLU A 143 3.51 -11.92 36.89
C GLU A 143 4.73 -11.67 37.80
N VAL A 144 5.69 -10.83 37.38
CA VAL A 144 6.89 -10.51 38.15
C VAL A 144 6.62 -9.50 39.26
N GLN A 145 5.82 -8.48 38.97
CA GLN A 145 5.58 -7.34 39.89
C GLN A 145 4.27 -7.43 40.67
N GLY A 146 3.45 -8.47 40.46
CA GLY A 146 2.20 -8.70 41.19
C GLY A 146 1.00 -7.84 40.75
N THR A 147 1.23 -6.86 39.88
CA THR A 147 0.18 -5.98 39.34
C THR A 147 0.31 -5.79 37.83
N MET A 148 -0.82 -5.82 37.13
CA MET A 148 -0.87 -5.66 35.68
C MET A 148 -0.58 -4.20 35.31
N PRO A 149 0.35 -3.92 34.37
CA PRO A 149 0.51 -2.60 33.79
C PRO A 149 -0.82 -2.04 33.26
N ILE A 150 -1.03 -0.72 33.35
CA ILE A 150 -2.24 -0.08 32.80
C ILE A 150 -2.01 0.25 31.32
N PHE A 151 -0.80 0.72 31.01
CA PHE A 151 -0.40 1.11 29.67
C PHE A 151 0.81 0.31 29.18
N ALA A 152 0.98 0.34 27.86
CA ALA A 152 2.23 0.05 27.19
C ALA A 152 2.41 1.09 26.08
N SER A 153 3.64 1.27 25.61
CA SER A 153 3.96 2.32 24.64
C SER A 153 4.61 1.77 23.38
N VAL A 154 4.34 2.40 22.25
CA VAL A 154 5.15 2.26 21.04
C VAL A 154 5.92 3.55 20.82
N ILE A 155 7.19 3.42 20.48
CA ILE A 155 8.07 4.55 20.14
C ILE A 155 8.26 4.53 18.62
N PRO A 156 7.41 5.25 17.86
CA PRO A 156 7.58 5.37 16.41
C PRO A 156 8.82 6.20 16.08
N PRO A 157 9.34 6.11 14.84
CA PRO A 157 10.41 6.98 14.40
C PRO A 157 9.85 8.37 14.05
N TRP A 158 10.71 9.38 14.01
CA TRP A 158 10.36 10.74 13.55
C TRP A 158 9.34 11.51 14.41
N THR A 159 9.17 11.13 15.68
CA THR A 159 8.26 11.81 16.64
C THR A 159 8.98 12.43 17.83
N ASP A 160 10.29 12.69 17.72
CA ASP A 160 11.13 13.08 18.87
C ASP A 160 10.99 12.14 20.07
N PHE A 161 10.83 10.85 19.78
CA PHE A 161 10.56 9.78 20.74
C PHE A 161 9.30 10.00 21.60
N ALA A 162 8.34 10.80 21.14
CA ALA A 162 7.04 10.91 21.78
C ALA A 162 6.32 9.55 21.76
N PRO A 163 5.98 8.97 22.93
CA PRO A 163 5.40 7.64 23.02
C PRO A 163 3.91 7.64 22.63
N GLU A 164 3.53 6.70 21.76
CA GLU A 164 2.14 6.33 21.56
C GLU A 164 1.69 5.40 22.68
N ARG A 165 0.81 5.89 23.57
CA ARG A 165 0.35 5.12 24.74
C ARG A 165 -0.93 4.35 24.45
N TYR A 166 -0.90 3.05 24.75
CA TYR A 166 -2.02 2.14 24.56
C TYR A 166 -2.51 1.63 25.91
N ARG A 167 -3.81 1.82 26.20
CA ARG A 167 -4.43 1.25 27.40
C ARG A 167 -4.71 -0.22 27.18
N LEU A 168 -4.07 -1.09 27.95
CA LEU A 168 -4.11 -2.54 27.72
C LEU A 168 -5.50 -3.14 27.90
N ALA A 169 -6.32 -2.54 28.76
CA ALA A 169 -7.71 -2.95 28.99
C ALA A 169 -8.56 -2.92 27.70
N ASP A 170 -8.27 -2.01 26.77
CA ASP A 170 -9.03 -1.85 25.52
C ASP A 170 -8.79 -3.02 24.55
N PHE A 171 -7.66 -3.72 24.70
CA PHE A 171 -7.24 -4.83 23.85
C PHE A 171 -7.30 -6.20 24.55
N ALA A 172 -7.51 -6.23 25.88
CA ALA A 172 -7.38 -7.42 26.70
C ALA A 172 -8.29 -8.58 26.27
N ALA A 173 -9.52 -8.29 25.83
CA ALA A 173 -10.45 -9.33 25.36
C ALA A 173 -9.93 -10.01 24.09
N TYR A 174 -9.49 -9.20 23.11
CA TYR A 174 -8.94 -9.70 21.86
C TYR A 174 -7.61 -10.44 22.10
N HIS A 175 -6.74 -9.91 22.95
CA HIS A 175 -5.50 -10.57 23.36
C HIS A 175 -5.75 -11.98 23.91
N ARG A 176 -6.70 -12.14 24.85
CA ARG A 176 -7.07 -13.46 25.39
C ARG A 176 -7.58 -14.41 24.30
N GLN A 177 -8.43 -13.93 23.39
CA GLN A 177 -8.95 -14.73 22.28
C GLN A 177 -7.82 -15.24 21.37
N VAL A 178 -6.87 -14.37 21.01
CA VAL A 178 -5.74 -14.74 20.15
C VAL A 178 -4.80 -15.71 20.87
N LYS A 179 -4.49 -15.45 22.15
CA LYS A 179 -3.65 -16.31 22.99
C LYS A 179 -4.23 -17.72 23.09
N GLN A 180 -5.53 -17.83 23.39
CA GLN A 180 -6.25 -19.10 23.44
C GLN A 180 -6.30 -19.78 22.07
N GLY A 181 -6.51 -19.03 20.99
CA GLY A 181 -6.49 -19.57 19.63
C GLY A 181 -5.15 -20.19 19.26
N LEU A 182 -4.03 -19.52 19.59
CA LEU A 182 -2.69 -20.07 19.36
C LEU A 182 -2.45 -21.33 20.19
N LEU A 183 -2.74 -21.30 21.48
CA LEU A 183 -2.60 -22.50 22.35
C LEU A 183 -3.45 -23.67 21.84
N GLY A 184 -4.68 -23.39 21.38
CA GLY A 184 -5.54 -24.39 20.76
C GLY A 184 -4.97 -24.93 19.43
N ALA A 185 -4.29 -24.09 18.65
CA ALA A 185 -3.70 -24.51 17.37
C ALA A 185 -2.47 -25.41 17.52
N ILE A 186 -1.69 -25.26 18.60
CA ILE A 186 -0.47 -26.06 18.85
C ILE A 186 -0.67 -27.19 19.88
N GLY A 187 -1.63 -27.04 20.80
CA GLY A 187 -1.84 -27.95 21.93
C GLY A 187 -2.69 -29.18 21.61
N THR A 188 -3.08 -29.38 20.35
CA THR A 188 -3.86 -30.55 19.92
C THR A 188 -2.98 -31.61 19.29
N ASP A 189 -3.15 -32.89 19.67
CA ASP A 189 -2.49 -34.03 19.01
C ASP A 189 -2.91 -34.19 17.53
N LYS A 190 -4.00 -33.53 17.13
CA LYS A 190 -4.50 -33.44 15.74
C LYS A 190 -4.72 -31.97 15.37
N PRO A 191 -3.67 -31.21 15.03
CA PRO A 191 -3.82 -29.84 14.59
C PRO A 191 -4.71 -29.78 13.35
N ALA A 192 -5.55 -28.75 13.27
CA ALA A 192 -6.34 -28.49 12.08
C ALA A 192 -5.39 -28.35 10.87
N GLN A 193 -5.72 -29.03 9.78
CA GLN A 193 -4.95 -28.91 8.55
C GLN A 193 -5.04 -27.46 8.06
N THR A 194 -3.89 -26.84 7.83
CA THR A 194 -3.79 -25.47 7.30
C THR A 194 -3.25 -25.50 5.88
N TYR A 195 -3.60 -24.49 5.10
CA TYR A 195 -3.12 -24.31 3.73
C TYR A 195 -2.35 -22.98 3.60
N PRO A 196 -1.29 -22.91 2.78
CA PRO A 196 -0.52 -21.69 2.53
C PRO A 196 -1.27 -20.67 1.66
N GLU A 197 -2.46 -20.24 2.07
CA GLU A 197 -3.18 -19.15 1.41
C GLU A 197 -2.31 -17.87 1.37
N PRO A 198 -2.22 -17.15 0.24
CA PRO A 198 -1.44 -15.91 0.16
C PRO A 198 -1.92 -14.85 1.17
N THR A 199 -0.97 -14.17 1.80
CA THR A 199 -1.22 -13.06 2.73
C THR A 199 -0.16 -11.98 2.53
N SER A 200 -0.41 -10.76 3.00
CA SER A 200 0.59 -9.68 3.00
C SER A 200 1.84 -10.01 3.83
N ASN A 201 1.78 -11.02 4.70
CA ASN A 201 2.95 -11.48 5.45
C ASN A 201 3.91 -12.30 4.60
N CYS A 202 3.50 -12.77 3.41
CA CYS A 202 4.35 -13.59 2.54
C CYS A 202 5.62 -12.86 2.09
N ASP A 203 5.58 -11.54 1.98
CA ASP A 203 6.70 -10.71 1.49
C ASP A 203 7.93 -10.76 2.41
N ILE A 204 7.71 -10.98 3.71
CA ILE A 204 8.77 -11.05 4.73
C ILE A 204 8.89 -12.44 5.37
N CYS A 205 8.14 -13.43 4.87
CA CYS A 205 8.05 -14.75 5.49
C CYS A 205 9.14 -15.68 4.96
N ASN A 206 9.97 -16.22 5.86
CA ASN A 206 11.01 -17.20 5.51
C ASN A 206 10.48 -18.51 4.89
N TRP A 207 9.18 -18.79 5.04
CA TRP A 207 8.54 -19.98 4.47
C TRP A 207 7.89 -19.73 3.11
N SER A 208 7.93 -18.48 2.59
CA SER A 208 7.21 -18.07 1.38
C SER A 208 7.55 -18.94 0.17
N THR A 209 8.82 -19.24 -0.09
CA THR A 209 9.26 -20.10 -1.21
C THR A 209 8.68 -21.51 -1.11
N ARG A 210 8.65 -22.10 0.09
CA ARG A 210 8.05 -23.43 0.32
C ARG A 210 6.56 -23.40 0.07
N CYS A 211 5.88 -22.43 0.67
CA CYS A 211 4.45 -22.19 0.50
C CYS A 211 4.08 -22.00 -0.97
N ASP A 212 4.89 -21.23 -1.70
CA ASP A 212 4.69 -20.94 -3.11
C ASP A 212 4.89 -22.17 -3.99
N LYS A 213 5.92 -22.97 -3.69
CA LYS A 213 6.10 -24.28 -4.32
C LYS A 213 4.89 -25.17 -4.09
N GLN A 214 4.39 -25.27 -2.85
CA GLN A 214 3.22 -26.09 -2.54
C GLN A 214 1.99 -25.63 -3.36
N ARG A 215 1.72 -24.32 -3.41
CA ARG A 215 0.60 -23.78 -4.21
C ARG A 215 0.71 -24.14 -5.69
N ARG A 216 1.93 -24.16 -6.25
CA ARG A 216 2.17 -24.58 -7.64
C ARG A 216 2.01 -26.08 -7.83
N ASP A 217 2.56 -26.89 -6.93
CA ASP A 217 2.45 -28.34 -6.98
C ASP A 217 0.97 -28.79 -6.87
N ASP A 218 0.17 -28.08 -6.08
CA ASP A 218 -1.26 -28.32 -5.89
C ASP A 218 -2.15 -27.70 -6.99
N ASP A 219 -1.57 -26.96 -7.93
CA ASP A 219 -2.29 -26.16 -8.94
C ASP A 219 -3.37 -25.25 -8.32
N HIS A 220 -3.05 -24.59 -7.21
CA HIS A 220 -4.03 -23.89 -6.40
C HIS A 220 -4.68 -22.70 -7.14
N LEU A 221 -5.96 -22.46 -6.85
CA LEU A 221 -6.76 -21.40 -7.47
C LEU A 221 -6.14 -20.01 -7.39
N CYS A 222 -5.41 -19.69 -6.31
CA CYS A 222 -4.79 -18.36 -6.14
C CYS A 222 -3.71 -18.02 -7.18
N LEU A 223 -3.32 -18.96 -8.05
CA LEU A 223 -2.43 -18.70 -9.19
C LEU A 223 -3.18 -18.06 -10.37
N VAL A 224 -4.51 -18.05 -10.35
CA VAL A 224 -5.34 -17.40 -11.36
C VAL A 224 -5.35 -15.89 -11.10
N ALA A 225 -4.97 -15.10 -12.10
CA ALA A 225 -4.86 -13.66 -11.95
C ALA A 225 -6.21 -13.04 -11.56
N GLY A 226 -6.19 -12.15 -10.56
CA GLY A 226 -7.37 -11.40 -10.13
C GLY A 226 -8.44 -12.20 -9.38
N ILE A 227 -8.19 -13.48 -9.06
CA ILE A 227 -9.13 -14.24 -8.24
C ILE A 227 -9.12 -13.76 -6.79
N SER A 228 -10.30 -13.53 -6.22
CA SER A 228 -10.45 -13.11 -4.83
C SER A 228 -10.62 -14.31 -3.89
N SER A 229 -10.27 -14.13 -2.61
CA SER A 229 -10.48 -15.16 -1.58
C SER A 229 -11.95 -15.59 -1.45
N MET A 230 -12.87 -14.66 -1.73
CA MET A 230 -14.31 -14.93 -1.75
C MET A 230 -14.68 -15.89 -2.88
N GLN A 231 -14.16 -15.67 -4.10
CA GLN A 231 -14.37 -16.55 -5.24
C GLN A 231 -13.71 -17.92 -5.02
N ILE A 232 -12.51 -17.96 -4.44
CA ILE A 232 -11.85 -19.23 -4.06
C ILE A 232 -12.74 -20.03 -3.12
N ALA A 233 -13.32 -19.39 -2.10
CA ALA A 233 -14.21 -20.06 -1.15
C ALA A 233 -15.49 -20.58 -1.82
N GLU A 234 -16.12 -19.78 -2.69
CA GLU A 234 -17.28 -20.19 -3.48
C GLU A 234 -16.97 -21.40 -4.38
N LEU A 235 -15.84 -21.38 -5.09
CA LEU A 235 -15.41 -22.50 -5.95
C LEU A 235 -15.13 -23.77 -5.13
N LYS A 236 -14.51 -23.63 -3.94
CA LYS A 236 -14.28 -24.75 -3.02
C LYS A 236 -15.58 -25.38 -2.52
N ASP A 237 -16.62 -24.57 -2.26
CA ASP A 237 -17.96 -25.05 -1.87
C ASP A 237 -18.63 -25.89 -3.00
N HIS A 238 -18.11 -25.80 -4.24
CA HIS A 238 -18.51 -26.57 -5.42
C HIS A 238 -17.45 -27.59 -5.89
N ASP A 239 -16.55 -28.02 -5.00
CA ASP A 239 -15.49 -29.03 -5.27
C ASP A 239 -14.47 -28.62 -6.36
N ILE A 240 -14.36 -27.33 -6.67
CA ILE A 240 -13.37 -26.79 -7.60
C ILE A 240 -12.22 -26.22 -6.79
N THR A 241 -11.10 -26.95 -6.78
CA THR A 241 -9.95 -26.63 -5.90
C THR A 241 -8.66 -26.31 -6.65
N THR A 242 -8.63 -26.55 -7.97
CA THR A 242 -7.45 -26.32 -8.82
C THR A 242 -7.73 -25.35 -9.96
N ALA A 243 -6.69 -24.65 -10.44
CA ALA A 243 -6.80 -23.77 -11.61
C ALA A 243 -7.19 -24.55 -12.87
N THR A 244 -6.73 -25.80 -13.00
CA THR A 244 -7.12 -26.74 -14.05
C THR A 244 -8.61 -27.05 -13.99
N ALA A 245 -9.13 -27.46 -12.84
CA ALA A 245 -10.55 -27.75 -12.68
C ALA A 245 -11.42 -26.51 -12.95
N LEU A 246 -10.96 -25.33 -12.52
CA LEU A 246 -11.64 -24.07 -12.82
C LEU A 246 -11.66 -23.80 -14.32
N ALA A 247 -10.53 -23.90 -15.02
CA ALA A 247 -10.46 -23.67 -16.46
C ALA A 247 -11.31 -24.64 -17.29
N GLU A 248 -11.46 -25.88 -16.86
CA GLU A 248 -12.28 -26.89 -17.52
C GLU A 248 -13.77 -26.78 -17.19
N LEU A 249 -14.13 -25.90 -16.26
CA LEU A 249 -15.50 -25.77 -15.79
C LEU A 249 -16.45 -25.40 -16.95
N PRO A 250 -17.54 -26.16 -17.17
CA PRO A 250 -18.52 -25.86 -18.22
C PRO A 250 -19.25 -24.54 -18.00
N LEU A 251 -19.45 -23.81 -19.10
CA LEU A 251 -20.30 -22.62 -19.15
C LEU A 251 -21.59 -22.89 -19.94
N PRO A 252 -22.74 -22.31 -19.56
CA PRO A 252 -22.94 -21.46 -18.38
C PRO A 252 -22.82 -22.24 -17.07
N LEU A 253 -22.49 -21.55 -15.97
CA LEU A 253 -22.35 -22.17 -14.65
C LEU A 253 -23.62 -22.96 -14.27
N PRO A 254 -23.50 -24.25 -13.88
CA PRO A 254 -24.66 -25.08 -13.60
C PRO A 254 -25.34 -24.78 -12.25
N TRP A 255 -24.78 -23.87 -11.46
CA TRP A 255 -25.35 -23.41 -10.18
C TRP A 255 -25.50 -21.89 -10.14
N LYS A 256 -26.18 -21.41 -9.09
CA LYS A 256 -26.26 -19.99 -8.75
C LYS A 256 -25.28 -19.74 -7.60
N PRO A 257 -24.32 -18.81 -7.76
CA PRO A 257 -23.36 -18.52 -6.70
C PRO A 257 -24.04 -17.97 -5.44
N GLU A 258 -23.58 -18.38 -4.27
CA GLU A 258 -23.97 -17.76 -2.99
C GLU A 258 -23.17 -16.48 -2.73
N ARG A 259 -21.91 -16.44 -3.19
CA ARG A 259 -20.99 -15.29 -3.08
C ARG A 259 -20.54 -14.84 -4.48
N GLY A 260 -20.62 -13.53 -4.73
CA GLY A 260 -20.28 -12.93 -6.03
C GLY A 260 -21.35 -13.15 -7.12
N SER A 261 -21.00 -12.76 -8.36
CA SER A 261 -21.88 -12.87 -9.53
C SER A 261 -21.48 -14.04 -10.45
N LYS A 262 -22.42 -14.51 -11.28
CA LYS A 262 -22.13 -15.55 -12.28
C LYS A 262 -21.11 -15.07 -13.31
N GLU A 263 -21.22 -13.79 -13.65
CA GLU A 263 -20.39 -13.08 -14.61
C GLU A 263 -18.95 -13.00 -14.10
N SER A 264 -18.76 -12.64 -12.82
CA SER A 264 -17.46 -12.56 -12.16
C SER A 264 -16.76 -13.93 -12.14
N LEU A 265 -17.43 -15.00 -11.71
CA LEU A 265 -16.87 -16.36 -11.75
C LEU A 265 -16.58 -16.85 -13.17
N THR A 266 -17.42 -16.49 -14.15
CA THR A 266 -17.19 -16.80 -15.56
C THR A 266 -15.90 -16.15 -16.06
N ARG A 267 -15.63 -14.90 -15.67
CA ARG A 267 -14.39 -14.21 -16.05
C ARG A 267 -13.14 -14.86 -15.45
N VAL A 268 -13.18 -15.23 -14.17
CA VAL A 268 -12.06 -15.93 -13.52
C VAL A 268 -11.84 -17.31 -14.14
N ARG A 269 -12.91 -18.03 -14.49
CA ARG A 269 -12.82 -19.28 -15.25
C ARG A 269 -12.12 -19.10 -16.59
N GLU A 270 -12.49 -18.07 -17.36
CA GLU A 270 -11.84 -17.78 -18.62
C GLU A 270 -10.38 -17.32 -18.44
N GLN A 271 -10.07 -16.60 -17.37
CA GLN A 271 -8.70 -16.24 -16.98
C GLN A 271 -7.86 -17.50 -16.68
N ALA A 272 -8.41 -18.47 -15.95
CA ALA A 272 -7.77 -19.75 -15.72
C ALA A 272 -7.52 -20.52 -17.04
N ARG A 273 -8.50 -20.52 -17.96
CA ARG A 273 -8.35 -21.15 -19.28
C ARG A 273 -7.16 -20.61 -20.05
N ILE A 274 -7.07 -19.29 -20.23
CA ILE A 274 -5.99 -18.73 -21.05
C ILE A 274 -4.61 -18.87 -20.39
N GLN A 275 -4.54 -18.86 -19.06
CA GLN A 275 -3.30 -19.15 -18.33
C GLN A 275 -2.83 -20.59 -18.59
N LEU A 276 -3.74 -21.57 -18.56
CA LEU A 276 -3.40 -22.96 -18.87
C LEU A 276 -3.00 -23.16 -20.32
N GLU A 277 -3.72 -22.55 -21.27
CA GLU A 277 -3.36 -22.62 -22.68
C GLU A 277 -1.98 -22.01 -22.95
N SER A 278 -1.64 -20.91 -22.28
CA SER A 278 -0.30 -20.31 -22.36
C SER A 278 0.77 -21.26 -21.82
N ARG A 279 0.55 -21.82 -20.61
CA ARG A 279 1.46 -22.82 -20.02
C ARG A 279 1.64 -24.04 -20.91
N ALA A 280 0.56 -24.57 -21.47
CA ALA A 280 0.58 -25.76 -22.33
C ALA A 280 1.28 -25.52 -23.68
N SER A 281 1.15 -24.32 -24.23
CA SER A 281 1.80 -23.95 -25.49
C SER A 281 3.26 -23.52 -25.34
N GLY A 282 3.67 -23.11 -24.14
CA GLY A 282 5.00 -22.51 -23.89
C GLY A 282 5.12 -21.07 -24.41
N GLU A 283 4.04 -20.50 -24.95
CA GLU A 283 3.97 -19.13 -25.45
C GLU A 283 2.91 -18.35 -24.67
N LEU A 284 3.17 -17.06 -24.42
CA LEU A 284 2.22 -16.21 -23.74
C LEU A 284 1.04 -15.89 -24.68
N ARG A 285 -0.14 -16.44 -24.38
CA ARG A 285 -1.36 -16.17 -25.14
C ARG A 285 -2.16 -15.03 -24.51
N TYR A 286 -2.89 -14.33 -25.37
CA TYR A 286 -3.87 -13.33 -24.97
C TYR A 286 -5.07 -13.37 -25.92
N GLU A 287 -6.18 -12.82 -25.46
CA GLU A 287 -7.37 -12.57 -26.27
C GLU A 287 -7.94 -11.18 -25.97
N LEU A 288 -8.50 -10.53 -26.99
CA LEU A 288 -9.16 -9.24 -26.83
C LEU A 288 -10.59 -9.45 -26.34
N LEU A 289 -10.98 -8.64 -25.36
CA LEU A 289 -12.34 -8.58 -24.85
C LEU A 289 -13.22 -7.76 -25.81
N ALA A 290 -14.54 -7.95 -25.73
CA ALA A 290 -15.46 -7.13 -26.48
C ALA A 290 -15.35 -5.65 -26.04
N PRO A 291 -15.27 -4.68 -26.97
CA PRO A 291 -15.24 -3.27 -26.61
C PRO A 291 -16.46 -2.85 -25.79
N VAL A 292 -16.22 -2.17 -24.66
CA VAL A 292 -17.26 -1.57 -23.82
C VAL A 292 -16.97 -0.08 -23.72
N ALA A 293 -17.95 0.76 -24.08
CA ALA A 293 -17.81 2.21 -23.98
C ALA A 293 -17.41 2.64 -22.55
N GLY A 294 -16.45 3.56 -22.45
CA GLY A 294 -15.91 4.00 -21.16
C GLY A 294 -14.93 3.04 -20.50
N PHE A 295 -14.56 1.92 -21.14
CA PHE A 295 -13.57 0.97 -20.62
C PHE A 295 -12.60 0.48 -21.71
N GLY A 296 -11.44 0.01 -21.27
CA GLY A 296 -10.45 -0.65 -22.12
C GLY A 296 -9.96 0.24 -23.25
N LEU A 297 -9.89 -0.29 -24.46
CA LEU A 297 -9.41 0.44 -25.64
C LEU A 297 -10.24 1.68 -25.98
N ASN A 298 -11.46 1.82 -25.44
CA ASN A 298 -12.27 3.04 -25.60
C ASN A 298 -11.78 4.21 -24.76
N CYS A 299 -10.95 3.95 -23.74
CA CYS A 299 -10.31 4.96 -22.90
C CYS A 299 -8.94 5.40 -23.41
N LEU A 300 -8.47 4.82 -24.52
CA LEU A 300 -7.19 5.16 -25.10
C LEU A 300 -7.35 6.41 -25.99
N PRO A 301 -6.76 7.56 -25.65
CA PRO A 301 -6.84 8.75 -26.49
C PRO A 301 -6.02 8.59 -27.78
N GLU A 302 -6.20 9.50 -28.73
CA GLU A 302 -5.38 9.51 -29.94
C GLU A 302 -3.91 9.83 -29.58
N PRO A 303 -2.93 9.05 -30.06
CA PRO A 303 -1.51 9.33 -29.83
C PRO A 303 -1.11 10.74 -30.27
N CYS A 304 -0.32 11.41 -29.44
CA CYS A 304 0.24 12.72 -29.72
C CYS A 304 1.77 12.69 -29.64
N GLU A 305 2.47 13.40 -30.52
CA GLU A 305 3.93 13.60 -30.40
C GLU A 305 4.33 14.29 -29.07
N GLY A 306 3.37 15.00 -28.48
CA GLY A 306 3.52 15.63 -27.18
C GLY A 306 3.52 14.65 -26.02
N ASP A 307 3.09 13.39 -26.18
CA ASP A 307 2.84 12.47 -25.06
C ASP A 307 4.06 12.24 -24.15
N VAL A 308 3.76 11.96 -22.87
CA VAL A 308 4.74 11.73 -21.80
C VAL A 308 4.40 10.43 -21.07
N PHE A 309 5.41 9.66 -20.68
CA PHE A 309 5.28 8.39 -19.97
C PHE A 309 5.99 8.52 -18.63
N LEU A 310 5.26 8.35 -17.53
CA LEU A 310 5.66 8.72 -16.18
C LEU A 310 5.83 7.48 -15.30
N ASP A 311 6.89 7.48 -14.50
CA ASP A 311 7.14 6.48 -13.45
C ASP A 311 7.84 7.12 -12.24
N PHE A 312 7.60 6.58 -11.05
CA PHE A 312 8.16 7.07 -9.79
C PHE A 312 8.89 5.98 -9.03
N GLU A 313 9.97 6.37 -8.35
CA GLU A 313 10.59 5.59 -7.29
C GLU A 313 10.56 6.35 -5.97
N GLY A 314 10.11 5.68 -4.92
CA GLY A 314 9.97 6.28 -3.59
C GLY A 314 10.22 5.31 -2.46
N ASP A 315 10.48 5.87 -1.28
CA ASP A 315 10.69 5.15 -0.04
C ASP A 315 9.72 5.61 1.06
N SER A 316 8.90 4.68 1.53
CA SER A 316 7.92 4.91 2.59
C SER A 316 8.50 4.98 3.99
N PHE A 317 9.81 4.87 4.21
CA PHE A 317 10.43 4.93 5.54
C PHE A 317 11.26 6.20 5.78
N VAL A 318 11.57 6.97 4.73
CA VAL A 318 12.30 8.25 4.85
C VAL A 318 11.42 9.33 5.50
N GLY A 319 11.83 9.81 6.68
CA GLY A 319 11.08 10.76 7.49
C GLY A 319 9.69 10.26 7.90
N GLN A 320 8.85 11.16 8.42
CA GLN A 320 7.48 10.81 8.86
C GLN A 320 6.53 10.46 7.71
N HIS A 321 6.84 10.85 6.47
CA HIS A 321 5.86 10.81 5.39
C HIS A 321 6.40 10.25 4.06
N GLY A 322 7.59 9.65 4.03
CA GLY A 322 8.20 8.99 2.87
C GLY A 322 8.82 10.00 1.92
N LEU A 323 9.63 9.58 0.98
CA LEU A 323 10.29 10.46 0.00
C LEU A 323 10.22 9.81 -1.39
N GLU A 324 9.70 10.53 -2.39
CA GLU A 324 9.87 10.20 -3.80
C GLU A 324 11.26 10.66 -4.23
N TYR A 325 12.20 9.73 -4.42
CA TYR A 325 13.60 10.08 -4.68
C TYR A 325 13.96 10.13 -6.16
N LEU A 326 13.13 9.55 -7.04
CA LEU A 326 13.28 9.67 -8.48
C LEU A 326 11.91 9.81 -9.14
N LEU A 327 11.66 10.96 -9.77
CA LEU A 327 10.55 11.17 -10.69
C LEU A 327 11.11 11.08 -12.11
N GLY A 328 10.80 9.99 -12.81
CA GLY A 328 11.28 9.76 -14.16
C GLY A 328 10.18 9.90 -15.20
N PHE A 329 10.52 10.46 -16.35
CA PHE A 329 9.59 10.51 -17.47
C PHE A 329 10.28 10.43 -18.82
N HIS A 330 9.64 9.70 -19.72
CA HIS A 330 10.02 9.51 -21.11
C HIS A 330 9.11 10.31 -22.04
N PHE A 331 9.67 10.89 -23.10
CA PHE A 331 8.94 11.63 -24.14
C PHE A 331 9.75 11.66 -25.43
N ARG A 332 9.14 12.11 -26.54
CA ARG A 332 9.84 12.29 -27.83
C ARG A 332 10.07 13.75 -28.14
N GLU A 333 11.27 14.08 -28.59
CA GLU A 333 11.61 15.42 -29.10
C GLU A 333 12.04 15.29 -30.56
N LYS A 334 11.22 15.82 -31.49
CA LYS A 334 11.43 15.66 -32.94
C LYS A 334 11.59 14.19 -33.38
N GLY A 335 10.84 13.30 -32.74
CA GLY A 335 10.86 11.85 -33.00
C GLY A 335 11.91 11.08 -32.20
N GLU A 336 12.90 11.74 -31.62
CA GLU A 336 13.97 11.09 -30.85
C GLU A 336 13.54 10.83 -29.41
N PRO A 337 13.79 9.62 -28.86
CA PRO A 337 13.45 9.29 -27.49
C PRO A 337 14.31 10.12 -26.52
N GLN A 338 13.66 10.71 -25.52
CA GLN A 338 14.29 11.45 -24.43
C GLN A 338 13.80 10.90 -23.10
N TYR A 339 14.67 10.90 -22.10
CA TYR A 339 14.32 10.56 -20.73
C TYR A 339 14.88 11.61 -19.79
N ARG A 340 14.11 11.95 -18.76
CA ARG A 340 14.55 12.84 -17.68
C ARG A 340 14.24 12.19 -16.34
N GLY A 341 15.28 11.92 -15.56
CA GLY A 341 15.17 11.54 -14.15
C GLY A 341 15.41 12.75 -13.25
N LEU A 342 14.39 13.14 -12.48
CA LEU A 342 14.49 14.21 -11.48
C LEU A 342 14.75 13.58 -10.11
N TRP A 343 16.00 13.65 -9.67
CA TRP A 343 16.45 13.10 -8.40
C TRP A 343 16.18 14.04 -7.23
N ALA A 344 15.75 13.46 -6.11
CA ALA A 344 15.55 14.13 -4.84
C ALA A 344 16.14 13.31 -3.69
N LEU A 345 17.00 13.93 -2.88
CA LEU A 345 17.58 13.29 -1.68
C LEU A 345 17.11 13.97 -0.39
N ASP A 346 16.31 15.03 -0.52
CA ASP A 346 15.75 15.81 0.57
C ASP A 346 14.39 16.38 0.15
N ARG A 347 13.73 17.08 1.08
CA ARG A 347 12.41 17.67 0.85
C ARG A 347 12.40 18.80 -0.16
N ALA A 348 13.49 19.55 -0.28
CA ALA A 348 13.58 20.65 -1.23
C ALA A 348 13.70 20.11 -2.67
N GLY A 349 14.52 19.08 -2.86
CA GLY A 349 14.65 18.34 -4.11
C GLY A 349 13.35 17.67 -4.53
N GLU A 350 12.64 17.02 -3.60
CA GLU A 350 11.35 16.35 -3.89
C GLU A 350 10.30 17.37 -4.35
N LYS A 351 10.23 18.53 -3.67
CA LYS A 351 9.37 19.65 -4.09
C LYS A 351 9.77 20.18 -5.48
N ALA A 352 11.06 20.41 -5.71
CA ALA A 352 11.55 20.94 -6.98
C ALA A 352 11.31 19.98 -8.15
N ALA A 353 11.47 18.66 -7.94
CA ALA A 353 11.19 17.63 -8.93
C ALA A 353 9.71 17.63 -9.33
N PHE A 354 8.81 17.66 -8.34
CA PHE A 354 7.37 17.77 -8.56
C PHE A 354 7.00 19.03 -9.36
N GLU A 355 7.45 20.21 -8.94
CA GLU A 355 7.16 21.48 -9.61
C GLU A 355 7.69 21.49 -11.05
N THR A 356 8.92 21.00 -11.25
CA THR A 356 9.56 20.92 -12.56
C THR A 356 8.78 20.01 -13.51
N PHE A 357 8.28 18.87 -13.03
CA PHE A 357 7.49 17.96 -13.85
C PHE A 357 6.15 18.58 -14.27
N ILE A 358 5.40 19.17 -13.32
CA ILE A 358 4.12 19.81 -13.64
C ILE A 358 4.31 20.96 -14.62
N ASP A 359 5.30 21.82 -14.39
CA ASP A 359 5.63 22.93 -15.29
C ASP A 359 6.01 22.44 -16.69
N PHE A 360 6.80 21.35 -16.77
CA PHE A 360 7.14 20.72 -18.04
C PHE A 360 5.90 20.26 -18.81
N VAL A 361 4.97 19.56 -18.15
CA VAL A 361 3.74 19.07 -18.80
C VAL A 361 2.88 20.24 -19.28
N LEU A 362 2.73 21.30 -18.50
CA LEU A 362 1.95 22.48 -18.89
C LEU A 362 2.54 23.22 -20.08
N GLU A 363 3.85 23.51 -20.06
CA GLU A 363 4.52 24.16 -21.19
C GLU A 363 4.43 23.30 -22.46
N ARG A 364 4.57 21.98 -22.31
CA ARG A 364 4.42 21.05 -23.42
C ARG A 364 2.99 21.02 -23.95
N LYS A 365 1.97 21.09 -23.08
CA LYS A 365 0.55 21.14 -23.47
C LYS A 365 0.18 22.40 -24.27
N LYS A 366 0.88 23.52 -24.08
CA LYS A 366 0.69 24.72 -24.91
C LYS A 366 1.05 24.48 -26.39
N VAL A 367 2.06 23.64 -26.64
CA VAL A 367 2.49 23.25 -27.99
C VAL A 367 1.66 22.08 -28.51
N PHE A 368 1.32 21.14 -27.63
CA PHE A 368 0.56 19.93 -27.92
C PHE A 368 -0.72 19.87 -27.08
N PRO A 369 -1.81 20.56 -27.48
CA PRO A 369 -3.04 20.62 -26.68
C PRO A 369 -3.65 19.25 -26.36
N GLN A 370 -3.41 18.26 -27.23
CA GLN A 370 -3.88 16.88 -27.13
C GLN A 370 -2.89 15.94 -26.41
N LEU A 371 -1.83 16.44 -25.77
CA LEU A 371 -0.91 15.57 -25.02
C LEU A 371 -1.64 14.88 -23.86
N HIS A 372 -1.25 13.63 -23.64
CA HIS A 372 -1.58 12.86 -22.46
C HIS A 372 -0.30 12.43 -21.71
N VAL A 373 -0.47 12.15 -20.42
CA VAL A 373 0.56 11.58 -19.53
C VAL A 373 0.13 10.15 -19.20
N TYR A 374 0.84 9.17 -19.73
CA TYR A 374 0.56 7.76 -19.49
C TYR A 374 1.33 7.26 -18.28
N HIS A 375 0.68 6.40 -17.51
CA HIS A 375 1.25 5.74 -16.33
C HIS A 375 0.65 4.33 -16.20
N TYR A 376 1.20 3.50 -15.30
CA TYR A 376 0.81 2.10 -15.17
C TYR A 376 0.26 1.78 -13.76
N GLY A 377 -1.01 2.12 -13.55
CA GLY A 377 -1.71 1.93 -12.29
C GLY A 377 -1.90 3.23 -11.49
N GLY A 378 -2.48 3.12 -10.29
CA GLY A 378 -2.90 4.31 -9.52
C GLY A 378 -1.82 5.03 -8.72
N TYR A 379 -0.57 4.54 -8.71
CA TYR A 379 0.46 5.06 -7.81
C TYR A 379 0.90 6.47 -8.19
N GLU A 380 1.18 6.74 -9.46
CA GLU A 380 1.79 8.00 -9.92
C GLU A 380 0.82 9.20 -9.74
N PRO A 381 -0.46 9.14 -10.17
CA PRO A 381 -1.40 10.20 -9.87
C PRO A 381 -1.64 10.37 -8.36
N GLY A 382 -1.60 9.27 -7.60
CA GLY A 382 -1.67 9.31 -6.13
C GLY A 382 -0.47 10.02 -5.50
N ALA A 383 0.74 9.79 -6.02
CA ALA A 383 1.97 10.46 -5.61
C ALA A 383 1.90 11.96 -5.93
N LEU A 384 1.51 12.34 -7.15
CA LEU A 384 1.34 13.75 -7.53
C LEU A 384 0.33 14.48 -6.62
N LYS A 385 -0.83 13.87 -6.33
CA LYS A 385 -1.83 14.41 -5.40
C LYS A 385 -1.28 14.59 -3.99
N ARG A 386 -0.51 13.61 -3.49
CA ARG A 386 0.17 13.67 -2.19
C ARG A 386 1.24 14.76 -2.13
N LEU A 387 2.07 14.88 -3.16
CA LEU A 387 3.13 15.90 -3.25
C LEU A 387 2.53 17.31 -3.32
N MET A 388 1.49 17.48 -4.15
CA MET A 388 0.70 18.71 -4.21
C MET A 388 0.15 19.09 -2.82
N GLY A 389 -0.50 18.16 -2.12
CA GLY A 389 -1.08 18.43 -0.79
C GLY A 389 -0.03 18.73 0.28
N ARG A 390 1.13 18.06 0.21
CA ARG A 390 2.25 18.25 1.13
C ARG A 390 2.90 19.62 0.98
N TYR A 391 3.19 20.01 -0.25
CA TYR A 391 3.95 21.23 -0.53
C TYR A 391 3.08 22.46 -0.73
N GLY A 392 1.78 22.28 -1.00
CA GLY A 392 0.85 23.37 -1.25
C GLY A 392 1.23 24.18 -2.49
N THR A 393 1.81 23.52 -3.51
CA THR A 393 2.19 24.15 -4.78
C THR A 393 1.62 23.39 -5.96
N ARG A 394 1.48 24.09 -7.10
CA ARG A 394 0.90 23.56 -8.35
C ARG A 394 -0.48 22.91 -8.21
N GLU A 395 -1.27 23.41 -7.26
CA GLU A 395 -2.59 22.85 -6.92
C GLU A 395 -3.57 22.95 -8.08
N ASP A 396 -3.68 24.13 -8.70
CA ASP A 396 -4.67 24.39 -9.75
C ASP A 396 -4.20 23.83 -11.10
N GLU A 397 -2.89 23.83 -11.30
CA GLU A 397 -2.22 23.21 -12.42
C GLU A 397 -2.48 21.70 -12.46
N LEU A 398 -2.24 20.99 -11.36
CA LEU A 398 -2.52 19.55 -11.28
C LEU A 398 -4.02 19.28 -11.41
N ASP A 399 -4.86 20.06 -10.74
CA ASP A 399 -6.32 19.96 -10.86
C ASP A 399 -6.80 20.14 -12.31
N SER A 400 -6.21 21.08 -13.06
CA SER A 400 -6.53 21.33 -14.46
C SER A 400 -6.15 20.15 -15.34
N LEU A 401 -5.00 19.51 -15.07
CA LEU A 401 -4.59 18.29 -15.76
C LEU A 401 -5.51 17.10 -15.45
N LEU A 402 -5.93 16.97 -14.18
CA LEU A 402 -6.87 15.92 -13.74
C LEU A 402 -8.26 16.11 -14.37
N ARG A 403 -8.84 17.32 -14.30
CA ARG A 403 -10.15 17.62 -14.92
C ARG A 403 -10.11 17.51 -16.45
N GLY A 404 -8.98 17.87 -17.06
CA GLY A 404 -8.73 17.72 -18.48
C GLY A 404 -8.49 16.28 -18.93
N LEU A 405 -8.59 15.29 -18.04
CA LEU A 405 -8.34 13.86 -18.30
C LEU A 405 -6.98 13.61 -18.98
N VAL A 406 -5.95 14.37 -18.60
CA VAL A 406 -4.61 14.29 -19.20
C VAL A 406 -3.90 13.00 -18.80
N PHE A 407 -4.16 12.47 -17.60
CA PHE A 407 -3.54 11.24 -17.10
C PHE A 407 -4.29 9.99 -17.60
N VAL A 408 -3.56 9.04 -18.16
CA VAL A 408 -4.13 7.80 -18.74
C VAL A 408 -3.52 6.58 -18.05
N ASP A 409 -4.36 5.82 -17.34
CA ASP A 409 -3.97 4.58 -16.67
C ASP A 409 -3.99 3.40 -17.66
N LEU A 410 -2.80 2.99 -18.12
CA LEU A 410 -2.68 1.85 -19.02
C LEU A 410 -2.97 0.50 -18.36
N LEU A 411 -2.85 0.37 -17.04
CA LEU A 411 -3.22 -0.87 -16.33
C LEU A 411 -4.73 -1.08 -16.41
N SER A 412 -5.51 -0.03 -16.15
CA SER A 412 -6.97 -0.07 -16.31
C SER A 412 -7.37 -0.38 -17.76
N VAL A 413 -6.75 0.31 -18.74
CA VAL A 413 -6.96 0.03 -20.16
C VAL A 413 -6.69 -1.44 -20.47
N VAL A 414 -5.56 -2.00 -20.05
CA VAL A 414 -5.22 -3.41 -20.31
C VAL A 414 -6.27 -4.36 -19.72
N ARG A 415 -6.61 -4.20 -18.43
CA ARG A 415 -7.54 -5.12 -17.72
C ARG A 415 -8.92 -5.20 -18.37
N HIS A 416 -9.37 -4.10 -18.98
CA HIS A 416 -10.65 -4.05 -19.69
C HIS A 416 -10.54 -4.32 -21.20
N SER A 417 -9.34 -4.40 -21.76
CA SER A 417 -9.12 -4.63 -23.19
C SER A 417 -8.84 -6.07 -23.54
N LEU A 418 -8.14 -6.78 -22.65
CA LEU A 418 -7.61 -8.10 -22.95
C LEU A 418 -7.58 -8.98 -21.73
N ARG A 419 -7.56 -10.28 -22.01
CA ARG A 419 -7.25 -11.31 -21.06
C ARG A 419 -5.93 -11.95 -21.48
N ALA A 420 -4.92 -11.95 -20.61
CA ALA A 420 -3.61 -12.53 -20.89
C ALA A 420 -3.34 -13.73 -19.98
N GLY A 421 -2.59 -14.71 -20.49
CA GLY A 421 -2.16 -15.90 -19.75
C GLY A 421 -1.08 -15.66 -18.70
N VAL A 422 -1.15 -14.54 -17.98
CA VAL A 422 -0.25 -14.14 -16.90
C VAL A 422 -0.90 -14.42 -15.53
N GLU A 423 -0.07 -14.58 -14.49
CA GLU A 423 -0.54 -14.74 -13.10
C GLU A 423 -0.77 -13.38 -12.41
N SER A 424 -0.22 -12.30 -12.98
CA SER A 424 -0.48 -10.92 -12.57
C SER A 424 -0.31 -9.98 -13.76
N TYR A 425 -1.06 -8.89 -13.76
CA TYR A 425 -1.01 -7.85 -14.79
C TYR A 425 0.04 -6.78 -14.44
N SER A 426 1.21 -7.15 -13.92
CA SER A 426 2.32 -6.20 -13.86
C SER A 426 2.88 -6.00 -15.26
N ILE A 427 3.37 -4.80 -15.57
CA ILE A 427 3.89 -4.46 -16.90
C ILE A 427 4.97 -5.47 -17.35
N LYS A 428 5.87 -5.85 -16.44
CA LYS A 428 6.90 -6.89 -16.62
C LYS A 428 6.38 -8.24 -17.11
N LYS A 429 5.17 -8.64 -16.70
CA LYS A 429 4.56 -9.91 -17.15
C LYS A 429 3.91 -9.78 -18.53
N LEU A 430 3.61 -8.56 -18.97
CA LEU A 430 3.01 -8.27 -20.27
C LEU A 430 4.03 -7.91 -21.34
N GLU A 431 5.24 -7.46 -20.98
CA GLU A 431 6.36 -7.15 -21.89
C GLU A 431 6.56 -8.16 -23.04
N PRO A 432 6.45 -9.48 -22.81
CA PRO A 432 6.57 -10.45 -23.90
C PRO A 432 5.49 -10.31 -25.00
N LEU A 433 4.30 -9.75 -24.70
CA LEU A 433 3.22 -9.55 -25.67
C LEU A 433 3.54 -8.49 -26.72
N TYR A 434 4.28 -7.45 -26.31
CA TYR A 434 4.67 -6.32 -27.15
C TYR A 434 6.18 -6.31 -27.47
N GLY A 435 6.88 -7.41 -27.13
CA GLY A 435 8.26 -7.65 -27.53
C GLY A 435 9.28 -6.71 -26.91
N TYR A 436 8.96 -6.09 -25.77
CA TYR A 436 9.90 -5.20 -25.09
C TYR A 436 10.95 -6.00 -24.32
N VAL A 437 12.20 -5.56 -24.44
CA VAL A 437 13.36 -6.15 -23.76
C VAL A 437 14.04 -5.03 -22.98
N ARG A 438 14.10 -5.21 -21.66
CA ARG A 438 14.72 -4.26 -20.73
C ARG A 438 16.24 -4.19 -20.91
N ASP A 439 16.78 -2.99 -20.74
CA ASP A 439 18.23 -2.78 -20.64
C ASP A 439 18.73 -3.17 -19.24
N ALA A 440 17.94 -2.91 -18.19
CA ALA A 440 18.29 -3.12 -16.81
C ALA A 440 18.08 -4.57 -16.35
N SER A 441 19.06 -5.10 -15.61
CA SER A 441 18.97 -6.38 -14.92
C SER A 441 18.12 -6.24 -13.65
N LEU A 442 16.97 -6.94 -13.60
CA LEU A 442 16.04 -6.85 -12.46
C LEU A 442 16.68 -7.21 -11.10
N PRO A 443 17.50 -8.28 -10.97
CA PRO A 443 18.19 -8.57 -9.71
C PRO A 443 19.13 -7.46 -9.25
N ASP A 444 19.87 -6.86 -10.19
CA ASP A 444 20.83 -5.79 -9.88
C ASP A 444 20.10 -4.50 -9.51
N ALA A 445 18.99 -4.19 -10.20
CA ALA A 445 18.10 -3.07 -9.87
C ALA A 445 17.52 -3.21 -8.46
N ASN A 446 17.02 -4.39 -8.09
CA ASN A 446 16.51 -4.63 -6.74
C ASN A 446 17.58 -4.41 -5.66
N LEU A 447 18.83 -4.83 -5.91
CA LEU A 447 19.93 -4.59 -4.97
C LEU A 447 20.29 -3.10 -4.87
N ALA A 448 20.34 -2.39 -6.01
CA ALA A 448 20.62 -0.96 -6.05
C ALA A 448 19.53 -0.13 -5.37
N LEU A 449 18.24 -0.44 -5.62
CA LEU A 449 17.09 0.17 -4.95
C LEU A 449 17.20 0.03 -3.44
N ASN A 450 17.44 -1.19 -2.95
CA ASN A 450 17.60 -1.47 -1.52
C ASN A 450 18.77 -0.67 -0.90
N ARG A 451 19.94 -0.66 -1.54
CA ARG A 451 21.10 0.10 -1.03
C ARG A 451 20.81 1.61 -1.00
N LEU A 452 20.15 2.14 -2.02
CA LEU A 452 19.81 3.55 -2.10
C LEU A 452 18.82 3.95 -1.02
N GLN A 453 17.74 3.17 -0.84
CA GLN A 453 16.71 3.35 0.18
C GLN A 453 17.33 3.38 1.58
N VAL A 454 18.17 2.40 1.91
CA VAL A 454 18.87 2.34 3.20
C VAL A 454 19.68 3.61 3.47
N ASN A 455 20.47 4.07 2.49
CA ASN A 455 21.27 5.27 2.67
C ASN A 455 20.42 6.54 2.80
N LEU A 456 19.29 6.65 2.10
CA LEU A 456 18.34 7.77 2.26
C LEU A 456 17.72 7.78 3.66
N GLU A 457 17.28 6.64 4.16
CA GLU A 457 16.69 6.49 5.49
C GLU A 457 17.66 6.87 6.60
N LEU A 458 18.95 6.52 6.43
CA LEU A 458 20.04 6.86 7.34
C LEU A 458 20.52 8.31 7.21
N ASN A 459 19.94 9.08 6.29
CA ASN A 459 20.42 10.41 5.90
C ASN A 459 21.91 10.41 5.52
N ASP A 460 22.39 9.30 4.94
CA ASP A 460 23.77 9.12 4.45
C ASP A 460 23.82 9.27 2.93
N ALA A 461 23.66 10.50 2.46
CA ALA A 461 23.75 10.80 1.04
C ALA A 461 25.12 10.44 0.42
N ALA A 462 26.18 10.34 1.24
CA ALA A 462 27.52 9.98 0.78
C ALA A 462 27.67 8.47 0.55
N GLY A 463 26.87 7.65 1.23
CA GLY A 463 26.79 6.20 1.03
C GLY A 463 26.06 5.79 -0.25
N ILE A 464 25.30 6.71 -0.88
CA ILE A 464 24.62 6.45 -2.16
C ILE A 464 25.64 6.46 -3.31
N LEU A 465 25.98 5.28 -3.81
CA LEU A 465 26.97 5.12 -4.87
C LEU A 465 26.43 5.64 -6.22
N PRO A 466 27.28 6.28 -7.05
CA PRO A 466 26.88 6.70 -8.39
C PRO A 466 26.38 5.55 -9.28
N GLU A 467 26.95 4.35 -9.14
CA GLU A 467 26.49 3.15 -9.85
C GLU A 467 25.08 2.71 -9.45
N ASP A 468 24.69 2.89 -8.18
CA ASP A 468 23.35 2.57 -7.70
C ASP A 468 22.34 3.52 -8.32
N LYS A 469 22.64 4.84 -8.34
CA LYS A 469 21.80 5.82 -9.04
C LYS A 469 21.64 5.50 -10.51
N GLN A 470 22.73 5.15 -11.21
CA GLN A 470 22.66 4.80 -12.63
C GLN A 470 21.80 3.55 -12.88
N THR A 471 21.91 2.55 -12.01
CA THR A 471 21.14 1.31 -12.12
C THR A 471 19.64 1.56 -11.87
N VAL A 472 19.32 2.33 -10.83
CA VAL A 472 17.94 2.74 -10.50
C VAL A 472 17.35 3.60 -11.61
N GLU A 473 18.11 4.57 -12.14
CA GLU A 473 17.65 5.42 -13.24
C GLU A 473 17.44 4.64 -14.54
N ALA A 474 18.27 3.63 -14.83
CA ALA A 474 18.06 2.74 -15.97
C ALA A 474 16.81 1.88 -15.81
N TYR A 475 16.57 1.38 -14.59
CA TYR A 475 15.37 0.60 -14.26
C TYR A 475 14.08 1.42 -14.41
N ASN A 476 14.03 2.62 -13.85
CA ASN A 476 12.88 3.53 -13.97
C ASN A 476 12.69 4.01 -15.43
N ARG A 477 13.78 4.26 -16.18
CA ARG A 477 13.71 4.54 -17.62
C ARG A 477 13.06 3.38 -18.37
N ASP A 478 13.44 2.13 -18.08
CA ASP A 478 12.82 0.97 -18.71
C ASP A 478 11.33 0.89 -18.42
N ASP A 479 10.87 1.23 -17.20
CA ASP A 479 9.44 1.29 -16.87
C ASP A 479 8.71 2.37 -17.70
N CYS A 480 9.30 3.56 -17.87
CA CYS A 480 8.75 4.62 -18.72
C CYS A 480 8.67 4.21 -20.21
N VAL A 481 9.74 3.60 -20.75
CA VAL A 481 9.80 3.19 -22.17
C VAL A 481 8.90 1.99 -22.44
N SER A 482 8.84 1.02 -21.52
CA SER A 482 7.91 -0.11 -21.59
C SER A 482 6.46 0.37 -21.64
N THR A 483 6.14 1.45 -20.93
CA THR A 483 4.81 2.09 -20.94
C THR A 483 4.47 2.70 -22.32
N GLU A 484 5.44 3.34 -23.00
CA GLU A 484 5.25 3.78 -24.40
C GLU A 484 5.02 2.59 -25.34
N ALA A 485 5.87 1.56 -25.24
CA ALA A 485 5.76 0.36 -26.07
C ALA A 485 4.41 -0.36 -25.88
N LEU A 486 3.89 -0.39 -24.64
CA LEU A 486 2.57 -0.92 -24.34
C LEU A 486 1.46 -0.06 -24.98
N ARG A 487 1.53 1.26 -24.88
CA ARG A 487 0.56 2.18 -25.52
C ARG A 487 0.50 1.92 -27.02
N ASP A 488 1.66 1.89 -27.69
CA ASP A 488 1.76 1.68 -29.13
C ASP A 488 1.21 0.31 -29.55
N TRP A 489 1.44 -0.73 -28.74
CA TRP A 489 0.89 -2.05 -28.97
C TRP A 489 -0.64 -2.08 -28.81
N LEU A 490 -1.20 -1.41 -27.78
CA LEU A 490 -2.65 -1.30 -27.59
C LEU A 490 -3.32 -0.56 -28.76
N GLU A 491 -2.67 0.46 -29.33
CA GLU A 491 -3.14 1.12 -30.55
C GLU A 491 -3.17 0.16 -31.75
N ALA A 492 -2.16 -0.69 -31.90
CA ALA A 492 -2.15 -1.71 -32.94
C ALA A 492 -3.29 -2.73 -32.76
N GLU A 493 -3.57 -3.15 -31.52
CA GLU A 493 -4.72 -4.01 -31.22
C GLU A 493 -6.06 -3.32 -31.51
N ARG A 494 -6.19 -2.03 -31.15
CA ARG A 494 -7.36 -1.21 -31.48
C ARG A 494 -7.58 -1.13 -32.99
N ALA A 495 -6.53 -0.90 -33.78
CA ALA A 495 -6.61 -0.88 -35.24
C ALA A 495 -7.08 -2.22 -35.83
N LYS A 496 -6.66 -3.36 -35.24
CA LYS A 496 -7.14 -4.69 -35.64
C LYS A 496 -8.64 -4.84 -35.39
N LEU A 497 -9.16 -4.37 -34.26
CA LEU A 497 -10.61 -4.41 -33.98
C LEU A 497 -11.41 -3.55 -34.96
N LEU A 498 -10.95 -2.35 -35.26
CA LEU A 498 -11.58 -1.48 -36.26
C LEU A 498 -11.60 -2.13 -37.65
N SER A 499 -10.52 -2.81 -38.05
CA SER A 499 -10.47 -3.53 -39.34
C SER A 499 -11.47 -4.68 -39.46
N ARG A 500 -11.93 -5.22 -38.32
CA ARG A 500 -12.96 -6.25 -38.22
C ARG A 500 -14.38 -5.68 -38.21
N GLY A 501 -14.52 -4.36 -38.29
CA GLY A 501 -15.81 -3.65 -38.27
C GLY A 501 -16.41 -3.46 -36.88
N LEU A 502 -15.63 -3.65 -35.81
CA LEU A 502 -16.06 -3.31 -34.46
C LEU A 502 -15.87 -1.81 -34.21
N GLU A 503 -16.84 -1.22 -33.51
CA GLU A 503 -16.74 0.17 -33.07
C GLU A 503 -15.93 0.25 -31.77
N VAL A 504 -14.88 1.06 -31.77
CA VAL A 504 -14.07 1.39 -30.58
C VAL A 504 -13.94 2.91 -30.55
N THR A 505 -14.62 3.55 -29.61
CA THR A 505 -14.61 5.02 -29.47
C THR A 505 -13.27 5.51 -28.91
N ARG A 506 -13.12 6.82 -28.85
CA ARG A 506 -12.06 7.51 -28.11
C ARG A 506 -12.72 8.20 -26.89
N PRO A 507 -11.98 8.47 -25.81
CA PRO A 507 -12.50 9.27 -24.71
C PRO A 507 -12.81 10.70 -25.19
N GLU A 508 -13.87 11.30 -24.64
CA GLU A 508 -14.13 12.72 -24.84
C GLU A 508 -13.11 13.55 -24.04
N PRO A 509 -12.60 14.68 -24.58
CA PRO A 509 -11.71 15.55 -23.83
C PRO A 509 -12.40 16.07 -22.56
N GLY A 510 -11.67 16.04 -21.44
CA GLY A 510 -12.16 16.63 -20.18
C GLY A 510 -12.22 18.16 -20.23
N GLU A 511 -12.93 18.76 -19.27
CA GLU A 511 -13.00 20.22 -19.13
C GLU A 511 -11.70 20.77 -18.51
N SER A 512 -11.00 21.62 -19.25
CA SER A 512 -9.79 22.30 -18.75
C SER A 512 -10.12 23.66 -18.14
N GLY A 513 -9.60 23.93 -16.93
CA GLY A 513 -9.60 25.25 -16.30
C GLY A 513 -10.32 25.32 -14.93
N PRO A 514 -9.98 26.32 -14.10
CA PRO A 514 -10.73 26.65 -12.89
C PRO A 514 -12.04 27.39 -13.24
N SER A 515 -13.07 27.27 -12.38
CA SER A 515 -14.28 28.11 -12.48
C SER A 515 -13.94 29.60 -12.27
N GLU A 516 -14.65 30.53 -12.91
CA GLU A 516 -14.36 31.98 -12.80
C GLU A 516 -14.22 32.50 -11.35
N GLY A 517 -15.10 32.08 -10.43
CA GLY A 517 -15.04 32.51 -9.02
C GLY A 517 -13.86 31.95 -8.22
N LEU A 518 -13.26 30.84 -8.68
CA LEU A 518 -12.07 30.26 -8.07
C LEU A 518 -10.81 31.06 -8.45
N SER A 519 -10.75 31.54 -9.69
CA SER A 519 -9.64 32.36 -10.19
C SER A 519 -9.51 33.67 -9.41
N GLU A 520 -10.61 34.38 -9.14
CA GLU A 520 -10.59 35.64 -8.38
C GLU A 520 -10.13 35.46 -6.91
N TRP A 521 -10.53 34.35 -6.27
CA TRP A 521 -10.11 34.05 -4.90
C TRP A 521 -8.60 33.77 -4.84
N LEU A 522 -8.11 32.93 -5.76
CA LEU A 522 -6.69 32.59 -5.88
C LEU A 522 -5.80 33.80 -6.13
N GLU A 523 -6.19 34.66 -7.07
CA GLU A 523 -5.47 35.92 -7.36
C GLU A 523 -5.31 36.80 -6.12
N ARG A 524 -6.27 36.75 -5.20
CA ARG A 524 -6.23 37.50 -3.95
C ARG A 524 -5.30 36.90 -2.90
N ILE A 525 -5.27 35.57 -2.76
CA ILE A 525 -4.57 34.90 -1.65
C ILE A 525 -3.13 34.47 -2.01
N MET A 526 -2.84 34.18 -3.27
CA MET A 526 -1.53 33.68 -3.70
C MET A 526 -0.38 34.65 -3.36
N PRO A 527 -0.50 35.98 -3.60
CA PRO A 527 0.55 36.92 -3.21
C PRO A 527 0.79 36.96 -1.69
N LEU A 528 -0.25 36.69 -0.90
CA LEU A 528 -0.14 36.64 0.56
C LEU A 528 0.56 35.36 1.03
N ILE A 529 0.22 34.21 0.43
CA ILE A 529 0.91 32.94 0.68
C ILE A 529 2.40 33.09 0.37
N GLU A 530 2.74 33.60 -0.82
CA GLU A 530 4.14 33.82 -1.22
C GLU A 530 4.91 34.70 -0.24
N GLN A 531 4.31 35.81 0.20
CA GLN A 531 4.94 36.70 1.19
C GLN A 531 5.13 36.03 2.56
N LEU A 532 4.16 35.22 3.00
CA LEU A 532 4.23 34.51 4.28
C LEU A 532 5.27 33.39 4.27
N THR A 533 5.55 32.79 3.10
CA THR A 533 6.45 31.63 2.97
C THR A 533 7.80 31.95 2.32
N ALA A 534 8.09 33.21 1.99
CA ALA A 534 9.28 33.59 1.21
C ALA A 534 10.63 33.11 1.77
N ASP A 535 10.78 33.09 3.09
CA ASP A 535 11.98 32.69 3.82
C ASP A 535 11.75 31.44 4.68
N VAL A 536 10.71 30.65 4.39
CA VAL A 536 10.37 29.45 5.14
C VAL A 536 11.01 28.22 4.47
N PRO A 537 11.89 27.48 5.17
CA PRO A 537 12.44 26.24 4.66
C PRO A 537 11.37 25.20 4.29
N VAL A 538 11.62 24.45 3.22
CA VAL A 538 10.71 23.39 2.77
C VAL A 538 10.63 22.27 3.80
N ASP A 539 11.76 21.86 4.37
CA ASP A 539 11.78 20.86 5.44
C ASP A 539 11.23 21.44 6.75
N PRO A 540 10.17 20.85 7.34
CA PRO A 540 9.66 21.28 8.64
C PRO A 540 10.70 21.30 9.77
N GLN A 541 11.71 20.42 9.73
CA GLN A 541 12.75 20.32 10.76
C GLN A 541 13.71 21.52 10.75
N GLU A 542 13.82 22.22 9.61
CA GLU A 542 14.69 23.39 9.46
C GLU A 542 13.98 24.71 9.86
N ARG A 543 12.68 24.66 10.14
CA ARG A 543 11.88 25.86 10.44
C ARG A 543 12.03 26.27 11.90
N SER A 544 12.28 27.56 12.13
CA SER A 544 12.00 28.17 13.43
C SER A 544 10.50 28.13 13.76
N ALA A 545 10.15 28.29 15.04
CA ALA A 545 8.75 28.37 15.48
C ALA A 545 7.96 29.48 14.76
N GLU A 546 8.60 30.63 14.49
CA GLU A 546 7.97 31.74 13.76
C GLU A 546 7.75 31.40 12.28
N GLN A 547 8.75 30.82 11.61
CA GLN A 547 8.60 30.34 10.22
C GLN A 547 7.50 29.27 10.14
N HIS A 548 7.43 28.35 11.11
CA HIS A 548 6.39 27.33 11.18
C HIS A 548 4.99 27.95 11.36
N ALA A 549 4.85 28.94 12.24
CA ALA A 549 3.59 29.65 12.44
C ALA A 549 3.13 30.40 11.17
N ARG A 550 4.06 31.05 10.45
CA ARG A 550 3.78 31.71 9.16
C ARG A 550 3.38 30.71 8.09
N TRP A 551 4.05 29.56 8.03
CA TRP A 551 3.69 28.46 7.14
C TRP A 551 2.28 27.94 7.40
N LEU A 552 1.91 27.73 8.66
CA LEU A 552 0.54 27.33 9.04
C LEU A 552 -0.47 28.39 8.63
N LEU A 553 -0.21 29.67 8.93
CA LEU A 553 -1.10 30.77 8.57
C LEU A 553 -1.34 30.85 7.07
N ALA A 554 -0.29 30.70 6.25
CA ALA A 554 -0.39 30.68 4.80
C ALA A 554 -1.28 29.52 4.31
N ASN A 555 -1.08 28.32 4.85
CA ASN A 555 -1.81 27.12 4.43
C ASN A 555 -3.25 27.05 4.96
N LEU A 556 -3.59 27.78 6.03
CA LEU A 556 -4.96 27.90 6.52
C LEU A 556 -5.88 28.65 5.54
N LEU A 557 -5.33 29.49 4.66
CA LEU A 557 -6.12 30.25 3.67
C LEU A 557 -6.85 29.33 2.69
N GLU A 558 -6.30 28.14 2.41
CA GLU A 558 -6.85 27.16 1.46
C GLU A 558 -7.32 25.86 2.11
N TRP A 559 -7.26 25.75 3.44
CA TRP A 559 -7.45 24.47 4.14
C TRP A 559 -8.78 23.79 3.79
N HIS A 560 -9.91 24.51 3.91
CA HIS A 560 -11.23 23.95 3.60
C HIS A 560 -11.34 23.45 2.15
N ARG A 561 -10.76 24.19 1.20
CA ARG A 561 -10.78 23.83 -0.22
C ARG A 561 -9.98 22.55 -0.47
N ARG A 562 -8.78 22.45 0.11
CA ARG A 562 -7.93 21.27 -0.04
C ARG A 562 -8.56 20.03 0.58
N GLU A 563 -9.15 20.15 1.77
CA GLU A 563 -9.85 19.05 2.42
C GLU A 563 -11.04 18.54 1.58
N GLU A 564 -11.77 19.43 0.92
CA GLU A 564 -12.88 19.04 0.04
C GLU A 564 -12.41 18.22 -1.18
N LYS A 565 -11.20 18.47 -1.70
CA LYS A 565 -10.63 17.71 -2.84
C LYS A 565 -10.54 16.22 -2.58
N ALA A 566 -10.23 15.80 -1.36
CA ALA A 566 -10.13 14.38 -1.00
C ALA A 566 -11.46 13.63 -1.25
N THR A 567 -12.59 14.30 -0.99
CA THR A 567 -13.93 13.73 -1.23
C THR A 567 -14.19 13.57 -2.73
N TRP A 568 -13.83 14.58 -3.53
CA TRP A 568 -13.99 14.53 -4.99
C TRP A 568 -13.06 13.50 -5.64
N TRP A 569 -11.81 13.40 -5.20
CA TRP A 569 -10.89 12.39 -5.69
C TRP A 569 -11.40 10.98 -5.45
N GLU A 570 -12.00 10.71 -4.29
CA GLU A 570 -12.59 9.42 -4.00
C GLU A 570 -13.84 9.17 -4.86
N TYR A 571 -14.68 10.18 -5.07
CA TYR A 571 -15.82 10.08 -5.96
C TYR A 571 -15.42 9.69 -7.40
N PHE A 572 -14.44 10.39 -7.98
CA PHE A 572 -13.97 10.08 -9.33
C PHE A 572 -13.29 8.71 -9.40
N ARG A 573 -12.45 8.37 -8.41
CA ARG A 573 -11.82 7.04 -8.31
C ARG A 573 -12.87 5.93 -8.35
N LEU A 574 -13.95 6.06 -7.59
CA LEU A 574 -15.04 5.07 -7.56
C LEU A 574 -15.85 5.08 -8.86
N SER A 575 -16.01 6.24 -9.51
CA SER A 575 -16.75 6.37 -10.77
C SER A 575 -16.04 5.71 -11.95
N ASP A 576 -14.70 5.64 -11.90
CA ASP A 576 -13.87 4.99 -12.92
C ASP A 576 -13.87 3.46 -12.83
N LEU A 577 -14.38 2.89 -11.73
CA LEU A 577 -14.44 1.44 -11.54
C LEU A 577 -15.62 0.81 -12.27
N SER A 578 -15.38 -0.37 -12.84
CA SER A 578 -16.46 -1.17 -13.39
C SER A 578 -17.38 -1.69 -12.29
N ALA A 579 -18.62 -2.07 -12.65
CA ALA A 579 -19.58 -2.60 -11.70
C ALA A 579 -19.07 -3.84 -10.94
N ASP A 580 -18.19 -4.64 -11.53
CA ASP A 580 -17.62 -5.81 -10.86
C ASP A 580 -16.48 -5.45 -9.90
N GLU A 581 -15.66 -4.45 -10.24
CA GLU A 581 -14.61 -3.96 -9.33
C GLU A 581 -15.23 -3.27 -8.11
N LEU A 582 -16.33 -2.54 -8.32
CA LEU A 582 -17.08 -1.90 -7.23
C LEU A 582 -17.67 -2.89 -6.22
N ILE A 583 -17.87 -4.17 -6.56
CA ILE A 583 -18.33 -5.20 -5.60
C ILE A 583 -17.27 -5.47 -4.52
N ASP A 584 -15.99 -5.35 -4.88
CA ASP A 584 -14.87 -5.60 -3.97
C ASP A 584 -14.44 -4.32 -3.21
N GLU A 585 -15.11 -3.19 -3.47
CA GLU A 585 -14.83 -1.89 -2.85
C GLU A 585 -15.82 -1.58 -1.72
N ARG A 586 -15.32 -1.50 -0.49
CA ARG A 586 -16.18 -1.25 0.69
C ARG A 586 -16.90 0.10 0.69
N ALA A 587 -16.32 1.09 0.00
CA ALA A 587 -16.89 2.42 -0.15
C ALA A 587 -17.97 2.49 -1.23
N GLY A 588 -18.04 1.50 -2.12
CA GLY A 588 -18.99 1.41 -3.22
C GLY A 588 -20.18 0.49 -2.94
N LEU A 589 -21.21 0.60 -3.77
CA LEU A 589 -22.25 -0.42 -3.90
C LEU A 589 -22.51 -0.70 -5.38
N ALA A 590 -22.43 -1.97 -5.75
CA ALA A 590 -22.70 -2.44 -7.12
C ALA A 590 -23.91 -3.38 -7.19
N GLY A 591 -24.46 -3.51 -8.41
CA GLY A 591 -25.58 -4.42 -8.69
C GLY A 591 -26.92 -3.93 -8.13
N LEU A 592 -27.11 -2.62 -7.98
CA LEU A 592 -28.35 -2.03 -7.50
C LEU A 592 -29.52 -2.36 -8.43
N THR A 593 -30.54 -3.00 -7.86
CA THR A 593 -31.81 -3.29 -8.52
C THR A 593 -32.90 -2.46 -7.85
N PHE A 594 -33.53 -1.56 -8.59
CA PHE A 594 -34.66 -0.78 -8.09
C PHE A 594 -35.82 -1.71 -7.71
N LEU A 595 -36.38 -1.51 -6.51
CA LEU A 595 -37.54 -2.26 -6.03
C LEU A 595 -38.81 -1.41 -6.08
N GLU A 596 -38.81 -0.27 -5.39
CA GLU A 596 -39.98 0.60 -5.26
C GLU A 596 -39.60 1.99 -4.71
N THR A 597 -40.44 2.99 -4.96
CA THR A 597 -40.39 4.28 -4.28
C THR A 597 -41.20 4.19 -2.99
N VAL A 598 -40.56 4.38 -1.84
CA VAL A 598 -41.15 4.19 -0.50
C VAL A 598 -41.59 5.49 0.18
N GLY A 599 -41.46 6.63 -0.50
CA GLY A 599 -41.90 7.93 -0.01
C GLY A 599 -41.20 9.10 -0.69
N GLY A 600 -41.13 10.24 0.01
CA GLY A 600 -40.52 11.47 -0.49
C GLY A 600 -41.50 12.37 -1.23
N THR A 601 -40.96 13.26 -2.05
CA THR A 601 -41.74 14.17 -2.93
C THR A 601 -41.41 13.89 -4.39
N ALA A 602 -42.22 14.37 -5.33
CA ALA A 602 -41.92 14.26 -6.75
C ALA A 602 -40.56 14.86 -7.17
N LYS A 603 -40.01 15.79 -6.37
CA LYS A 603 -38.69 16.39 -6.59
C LYS A 603 -37.55 15.74 -5.80
N CYS A 604 -37.88 14.87 -4.86
CA CYS A 604 -36.94 14.19 -3.97
C CYS A 604 -37.58 12.87 -3.53
N PRO A 605 -37.67 11.88 -4.42
CA PRO A 605 -38.23 10.57 -4.10
C PRO A 605 -37.29 9.84 -3.13
N ILE A 606 -37.86 8.96 -2.31
CA ILE A 606 -37.10 8.01 -1.50
C ILE A 606 -37.27 6.65 -2.15
N ASP A 607 -36.23 6.16 -2.81
CA ASP A 607 -36.24 4.90 -3.53
C ASP A 607 -35.56 3.79 -2.74
N ARG A 608 -36.09 2.57 -2.88
CA ARG A 608 -35.57 1.35 -2.29
C ARG A 608 -34.93 0.49 -3.37
N TYR A 609 -33.72 0.03 -3.10
CA TYR A 609 -32.94 -0.86 -3.98
C TYR A 609 -32.56 -2.14 -3.22
N SER A 610 -32.32 -3.23 -3.96
CA SER A 610 -31.60 -4.41 -3.49
C SER A 610 -30.25 -4.53 -4.21
N PHE A 611 -29.27 -5.18 -3.59
CA PHE A 611 -27.96 -5.45 -4.17
C PHE A 611 -27.47 -6.85 -3.72
N PRO A 612 -26.56 -7.50 -4.48
CA PRO A 612 -25.94 -8.75 -4.06
C PRO A 612 -25.13 -8.56 -2.78
N VAL A 613 -24.97 -9.63 -1.99
CA VAL A 613 -24.12 -9.61 -0.79
C VAL A 613 -22.69 -9.23 -1.20
N GLN A 614 -22.17 -8.16 -0.62
CA GLN A 614 -20.84 -7.60 -0.88
C GLN A 614 -20.28 -7.00 0.41
N GLU A 615 -18.96 -6.88 0.52
CA GLU A 615 -18.35 -6.16 1.64
C GLU A 615 -18.63 -4.66 1.49
N ALA A 616 -19.23 -4.03 2.49
CA ALA A 616 -19.55 -2.61 2.45
C ALA A 616 -19.34 -1.96 3.82
N ASP A 617 -18.94 -0.69 3.82
CA ASP A 617 -18.83 0.12 5.05
C ASP A 617 -20.20 0.42 5.67
N ILE A 618 -21.27 0.24 4.89
CA ILE A 618 -22.66 0.37 5.32
C ILE A 618 -23.05 -0.83 6.17
N ARG A 619 -23.51 -0.56 7.40
CA ARG A 619 -23.99 -1.60 8.34
C ARG A 619 -25.49 -1.60 8.47
N ALA A 620 -26.08 -2.79 8.48
CA ALA A 620 -27.53 -2.96 8.70
C ALA A 620 -28.00 -2.21 9.97
N GLY A 621 -29.10 -1.47 9.85
CA GLY A 621 -29.70 -0.70 10.94
C GLY A 621 -29.01 0.61 11.29
N LYS A 622 -27.88 0.96 10.65
CA LYS A 622 -27.25 2.28 10.77
C LYS A 622 -27.72 3.20 9.65
N GLY A 623 -28.23 4.37 10.00
CA GLY A 623 -28.50 5.43 9.04
C GLY A 623 -27.20 5.98 8.47
N LEU A 624 -27.11 6.05 7.14
CA LEU A 624 -25.98 6.62 6.43
C LEU A 624 -26.41 7.99 5.87
N ARG A 625 -25.59 9.02 6.07
CA ARG A 625 -25.73 10.31 5.40
C ARG A 625 -24.46 10.53 4.59
N VAL A 626 -24.53 10.28 3.29
CA VAL A 626 -23.44 10.56 2.35
C VAL A 626 -23.89 11.69 1.46
N TRP A 627 -22.99 12.61 1.18
CA TRP A 627 -23.21 13.63 0.17
C TRP A 627 -23.07 12.96 -1.20
N ILE A 628 -24.20 12.76 -1.90
CA ILE A 628 -24.17 12.32 -3.28
C ILE A 628 -23.85 13.57 -4.09
N GLY A 629 -22.68 13.60 -4.73
CA GLY A 629 -22.27 14.67 -5.62
C GLY A 629 -23.28 14.82 -6.74
N VAL A 630 -24.24 15.73 -6.59
CA VAL A 630 -25.15 16.07 -7.67
C VAL A 630 -24.41 17.07 -8.54
N GLU A 631 -23.99 16.61 -9.71
CA GLU A 631 -23.67 17.48 -10.83
C GLU A 631 -24.87 18.41 -11.06
N LYS A 632 -24.72 19.68 -10.69
CA LYS A 632 -25.62 20.72 -11.20
C LYS A 632 -25.15 21.06 -12.61
N GLY A 633 -25.41 20.18 -13.57
CA GLY A 633 -25.44 20.59 -14.97
C GLY A 633 -26.57 21.60 -15.20
N PRO A 634 -26.42 22.58 -16.12
CA PRO A 634 -27.53 23.43 -16.52
C PRO A 634 -28.59 22.56 -17.21
N ARG A 635 -29.85 22.89 -16.94
CA ARG A 635 -31.04 22.17 -17.43
C ARG A 635 -31.11 22.06 -18.95
#